data_AF-A0A2N2YNG3-F1
#
_entry.id   AF-A0A2N2YNG3-F1
#
_cell.length_a   1.000
_cell.length_b   1.000
_cell.length_c   1.000
_cell.angle_alpha   90.00
_cell.angle_beta   90.00
_cell.angle_gamma   90.00
#
_symmetry.space_group_name_H-M   'P 1'
#
loop_
_entity.id
_entity.type
_entity.pdbx_description
1 polymer ?
#
loop_
_entity_poly.entity_id
_entity_poly.type
_entity_poly.pdbx_seq_one_letter_code
_entity_poly.pdbx_strand_id
1 'polypeptide(L)'
;MIQKFLPLKALFFSLLMIGSSLLQAAWLQNEPMVVSQPNGTEIHCFATGDEFYNWLHDAENYTIIQSSEDGYYYYAELADGKLNPSLYRVGEINPGTTTLVAGANISGLQMKLVREKTEADMQITKSKLSDSPTAGTLNNLVIYIRFSDQPEFTSDTIENYLKFNNTEPGANSVFNYFQEISYDQLQLPSTFYPVPPDNIILSYQDAFPRNYYIPYNAVTNPDGYQNGNQRTQREHQLLANAVTYINLNSPVPTSLDLDYNNDGNVDNVVFIIRGAPTAWSTLLWPHRWSLFSETVFINDKRVWDFNFQLETHMASSGVGVLCHEMYHSLGAPDLYRYNNNEITPIGPWDIMAANNNPPQYMGAFMKYKYGGWIEDIPWITESGTYSIKPLTSAQNNAFRIHSQNSSQEYFVVEYRKKEGTFESTLPKSGLLIYRINPAAGNGNASGPPDEVYVFRPDGSLTNTGNLNNAVFGTDYDRTEFNDYTNPNAFLQNGSVGGVYIYDVSSIGDSMTFSVDFPGQTQAAFSSNIKVACVGEAIQFYDQSTGIPDSWEWIFEPALATYLEGSDSTSKNPVVSFNQEGDYTITLTASNDFGPSTIHQTDYLHIGSLYSWFTENFESGAFTNGSWSIENPDNGITWGLHNVGGNGGSLAAGIDFRNYYSIGQRDRLISMPFDLSNLSNANLSFEHAYAQNTSMVPYTDSLIVYLSDDCGLSWLRLAAYGEDGNGSFATHEPTEDVFFPLVATDWCGQGWGSLCNNINLSNWAGQRDIRIAFETYSFYGNPILIDNIEVSQYVSQEENLFAGNDIQIFPNPSSGSFTIRVTQSDEPVQFKMYNPMGQLLFEAMVNKSISVEKQSNWTPGIYLLHFNGKEGHTVKKLIID
;
A
#
# COMPACT_ATOMS: atom_id res chain seq x y z
N MET A 1 68.77 19.02 13.65
CA MET A 1 68.04 18.95 14.93
C MET A 1 66.70 19.63 14.72
N ILE A 2 65.60 18.86 14.71
CA ILE A 2 64.18 19.26 14.85
C ILE A 2 63.58 20.05 13.66
N GLN A 3 62.35 19.87 13.16
CA GLN A 3 61.39 18.77 12.98
C GLN A 3 60.36 19.32 11.96
N LYS A 4 59.90 18.50 11.02
CA LYS A 4 58.90 18.84 9.97
C LYS A 4 57.48 18.39 10.37
N PHE A 5 56.48 19.00 9.71
CA PHE A 5 55.09 18.56 9.46
C PHE A 5 54.10 18.71 10.63
N LEU A 6 52.80 19.03 10.49
CA LEU A 6 51.84 19.25 9.38
C LEU A 6 50.60 19.96 10.00
N PRO A 7 49.78 20.74 9.27
CA PRO A 7 48.54 21.32 9.79
C PRO A 7 47.25 20.65 9.28
N LEU A 8 46.13 21.03 9.92
CA LEU A 8 44.74 21.19 9.41
C LEU A 8 43.66 20.12 9.73
N LYS A 9 42.60 20.64 10.39
CA LYS A 9 41.14 20.37 10.29
C LYS A 9 40.57 19.03 10.78
N ALA A 10 39.83 19.08 11.89
CA ALA A 10 38.34 19.09 11.92
C ALA A 10 37.90 18.78 13.36
N LEU A 11 37.32 19.77 14.05
CA LEU A 11 36.60 19.54 15.30
C LEU A 11 35.25 18.92 14.93
N PHE A 12 35.14 17.59 15.06
CA PHE A 12 33.85 16.91 15.10
C PHE A 12 33.55 16.58 16.57
N PHE A 13 32.52 17.23 17.10
CA PHE A 13 31.84 16.83 18.33
C PHE A 13 31.18 15.48 18.03
N SER A 14 31.78 14.37 18.47
CA SER A 14 31.11 13.08 18.50
C SER A 14 30.16 13.08 19.69
N LEU A 15 28.89 13.34 19.39
CA LEU A 15 27.77 13.03 20.27
C LEU A 15 27.83 11.53 20.62
N LEU A 16 28.00 11.22 21.90
CA LEU A 16 27.67 9.90 22.44
C LEU A 16 26.18 9.66 22.21
N MET A 17 25.85 8.79 21.26
CA MET A 17 24.56 8.10 21.19
C MET A 17 24.89 6.61 21.24
N ILE A 18 25.10 6.11 22.46
CA ILE A 18 25.14 4.67 22.74
C ILE A 18 23.67 4.26 22.85
N GLY A 19 23.10 3.76 21.75
CA GLY A 19 21.85 3.01 21.80
C GLY A 19 22.07 1.76 22.65
N SER A 20 21.34 1.70 23.76
CA SER A 20 21.27 0.60 24.72
C SER A 20 20.18 -0.37 24.29
N SER A 21 20.56 -1.57 23.87
CA SER A 21 19.67 -2.72 23.81
C SER A 21 20.15 -3.74 24.83
N LEU A 22 19.53 -3.72 26.00
CA LEU A 22 19.76 -4.65 27.10
C LEU A 22 18.61 -5.66 27.06
N LEU A 23 18.94 -6.92 26.75
CA LEU A 23 17.98 -7.98 26.43
C LEU A 23 18.16 -9.14 27.39
N GLN A 24 17.08 -9.45 28.10
CA GLN A 24 16.94 -10.53 29.06
C GLN A 24 15.44 -10.88 29.20
N ALA A 25 15.20 -12.06 29.78
CA ALA A 25 14.07 -13.00 29.63
C ALA A 25 12.62 -12.50 29.48
N ALA A 26 11.76 -13.44 29.08
CA ALA A 26 10.32 -13.25 28.92
C ALA A 26 9.63 -12.76 30.20
N TRP A 27 8.83 -11.71 30.06
CA TRP A 27 7.87 -11.33 31.09
C TRP A 27 6.88 -12.49 31.32
N LEU A 28 6.85 -13.00 32.55
CA LEU A 28 5.94 -14.04 32.97
C LEU A 28 4.79 -13.45 33.78
N GLN A 29 3.57 -13.94 33.56
CA GLN A 29 2.38 -13.45 34.26
C GLN A 29 1.62 -14.60 34.92
N ASN A 30 1.33 -14.42 36.21
CA ASN A 30 0.55 -15.36 37.02
C ASN A 30 1.11 -16.79 37.02
N GLU A 31 2.44 -16.94 37.09
CA GLU A 31 3.08 -18.26 37.14
C GLU A 31 2.77 -18.93 38.48
N PRO A 32 2.10 -20.10 38.50
CA PRO A 32 1.75 -20.77 39.75
C PRO A 32 2.98 -21.15 40.57
N MET A 33 2.96 -20.80 41.84
CA MET A 33 4.06 -21.00 42.78
C MET A 33 3.55 -21.57 44.10
N VAL A 34 4.39 -22.39 44.75
CA VAL A 34 4.16 -22.87 46.11
C VAL A 34 5.34 -22.46 46.98
N VAL A 35 5.07 -21.72 48.05
CA VAL A 35 6.05 -21.36 49.08
C VAL A 35 5.61 -21.90 50.43
N SER A 36 6.56 -22.26 51.30
CA SER A 36 6.25 -22.81 52.63
C SER A 36 6.52 -21.77 53.72
N GLN A 37 5.54 -21.59 54.62
CA GLN A 37 5.75 -20.89 55.88
C GLN A 37 6.76 -21.65 56.76
N PRO A 38 7.46 -20.99 57.69
CA PRO A 38 8.38 -21.64 58.62
C PRO A 38 7.74 -22.75 59.48
N ASN A 39 6.42 -22.72 59.66
CA ASN A 39 5.66 -23.76 60.37
C ASN A 39 5.28 -24.98 59.49
N GLY A 40 5.68 -24.99 58.21
CA GLY A 40 5.39 -26.05 57.24
C GLY A 40 4.08 -25.87 56.46
N THR A 41 3.31 -24.81 56.71
CA THR A 41 2.08 -24.52 55.95
C THR A 41 2.44 -24.10 54.52
N GLU A 42 1.82 -24.71 53.52
CA GLU A 42 2.00 -24.33 52.11
C GLU A 42 1.11 -23.14 51.74
N ILE A 43 1.66 -22.23 50.95
CA ILE A 43 0.97 -21.09 50.35
C ILE A 43 1.01 -21.30 48.84
N HIS A 44 -0.16 -21.42 48.24
CA HIS A 44 -0.33 -21.37 46.79
C HIS A 44 -0.47 -19.90 46.37
N CYS A 45 0.44 -19.43 45.55
CA CYS A 45 0.48 -18.05 45.07
C CYS A 45 0.91 -18.03 43.60
N PHE A 46 1.12 -16.83 43.07
CA PHE A 46 1.58 -16.59 41.72
C PHE A 46 2.82 -15.69 41.72
N ALA A 47 3.72 -15.89 40.76
CA ALA A 47 4.79 -14.96 40.45
C ALA A 47 4.49 -14.22 39.14
N THR A 48 4.75 -12.91 39.12
CA THR A 48 4.64 -12.07 37.92
C THR A 48 5.86 -11.17 37.81
N GLY A 49 6.40 -11.03 36.60
CA GLY A 49 7.51 -10.14 36.27
C GLY A 49 8.58 -10.82 35.41
N ASP A 50 9.79 -10.29 35.46
CA ASP A 50 10.97 -10.77 34.73
C ASP A 50 12.16 -11.07 35.67
N GLU A 51 13.32 -11.38 35.09
CA GLU A 51 14.58 -11.67 35.78
C GLU A 51 15.19 -10.48 36.52
N PHE A 52 14.74 -9.25 36.24
CA PHE A 52 15.21 -8.05 36.93
C PHE A 52 14.26 -7.64 38.05
N TYR A 53 12.96 -7.79 37.83
CA TYR A 53 11.96 -7.58 38.85
C TYR A 53 10.73 -8.48 38.67
N ASN A 54 10.52 -9.39 39.63
CA ASN A 54 9.28 -10.13 39.80
C ASN A 54 8.84 -10.16 41.26
N TRP A 55 7.55 -10.38 41.50
CA TRP A 55 6.97 -10.41 42.84
C TRP A 55 5.96 -11.54 42.98
N LEU A 56 5.68 -11.93 44.22
CA LEU A 56 4.62 -12.88 44.54
C LEU A 56 3.29 -12.15 44.80
N HIS A 57 2.18 -12.75 44.40
CA HIS A 57 0.84 -12.29 44.76
C HIS A 57 -0.15 -13.46 44.84
N ASP A 58 -1.30 -13.25 45.48
CA ASP A 58 -2.41 -14.22 45.46
C ASP A 58 -3.30 -14.05 44.22
N ALA A 59 -4.39 -14.84 44.13
CA ALA A 59 -5.31 -14.82 42.99
C ALA A 59 -6.04 -13.48 42.82
N GLU A 60 -6.19 -12.74 43.91
CA GLU A 60 -6.81 -11.42 43.97
C GLU A 60 -5.79 -10.27 43.83
N ASN A 61 -4.54 -10.59 43.46
CA ASN A 61 -3.44 -9.66 43.21
C ASN A 61 -2.93 -8.92 44.46
N TYR A 62 -3.07 -9.48 45.67
CA TYR A 62 -2.39 -8.96 46.85
C TYR A 62 -0.95 -9.46 46.92
N THR A 63 0.00 -8.53 46.90
CA THR A 63 1.45 -8.81 46.92
C THR A 63 1.88 -9.50 48.21
N ILE A 64 2.77 -10.49 48.10
CA ILE A 64 3.24 -11.36 49.18
C ILE A 64 4.76 -11.22 49.33
N ILE A 65 5.26 -10.92 50.53
CA ILE A 65 6.70 -10.74 50.82
C ILE A 65 7.12 -11.57 52.05
N GLN A 66 8.34 -12.10 52.04
CA GLN A 66 8.89 -12.81 53.20
C GLN A 66 9.58 -11.82 54.14
N SER A 67 9.27 -11.91 55.44
CA SER A 67 9.94 -11.13 56.48
C SER A 67 11.36 -11.64 56.73
N SER A 68 12.31 -10.71 56.77
CA SER A 68 13.70 -11.00 57.17
C SER A 68 13.86 -11.21 58.68
N GLU A 69 12.86 -10.85 59.50
CA GLU A 69 12.94 -10.95 60.96
C GLU A 69 12.58 -12.34 61.49
N ASP A 70 11.53 -12.95 60.93
CA ASP A 70 10.98 -14.24 61.40
C ASP A 70 10.84 -15.30 60.30
N GLY A 71 11.10 -14.94 59.03
CA GLY A 71 11.01 -15.85 57.89
C GLY A 71 9.59 -16.17 57.40
N TYR A 72 8.55 -15.61 58.02
CA TYR A 72 7.16 -15.81 57.59
C TYR A 72 6.82 -14.96 56.36
N TYR A 73 5.89 -15.45 55.53
CA TYR A 73 5.30 -14.71 54.42
C TYR A 73 4.08 -13.91 54.89
N TYR A 74 4.10 -12.62 54.56
CA TYR A 74 3.06 -11.64 54.87
C TYR A 74 2.54 -11.01 53.59
N TYR A 75 1.31 -10.51 53.62
CA TYR A 75 0.87 -9.57 52.60
C TYR A 75 1.68 -8.28 52.73
N ALA A 76 2.07 -7.70 51.59
CA ALA A 76 2.93 -6.53 51.55
C ALA A 76 2.13 -5.24 51.68
N GLU A 77 2.72 -4.26 52.35
CA GLU A 77 2.26 -2.87 52.33
C GLU A 77 3.33 -1.97 51.68
N LEU A 78 2.87 -0.96 50.94
CA LEU A 78 3.77 0.00 50.31
C LEU A 78 3.95 1.20 51.25
N ALA A 79 5.15 1.36 51.83
CA ALA A 79 5.51 2.51 52.66
C ALA A 79 6.85 3.09 52.20
N ASP A 80 6.92 4.42 52.08
CA ASP A 80 8.11 5.16 51.59
C ASP A 80 8.67 4.65 50.26
N GLY A 81 7.79 4.18 49.36
CA GLY A 81 8.16 3.65 48.04
C GLY A 81 8.79 2.25 48.08
N LYS A 82 8.71 1.54 49.21
CA LYS A 82 9.22 0.17 49.39
C LYS A 82 8.11 -0.77 49.84
N LEU A 83 8.20 -2.02 49.40
CA LEU A 83 7.35 -3.09 49.89
C LEU A 83 7.89 -3.60 51.22
N ASN A 84 7.07 -3.54 52.26
CA ASN A 84 7.37 -4.06 53.58
C ASN A 84 6.38 -5.16 53.97
N PRO A 85 6.79 -6.16 54.78
CA PRO A 85 5.85 -7.11 55.38
C PRO A 85 4.84 -6.37 56.26
N SER A 86 3.55 -6.57 56.04
CA SER A 86 2.50 -6.05 56.93
C SER A 86 2.35 -6.91 58.19
N LEU A 87 1.36 -6.59 59.02
CA LEU A 87 0.97 -7.41 60.18
C LEU A 87 0.16 -8.66 59.79
N TYR A 88 -0.23 -8.81 58.52
CA TYR A 88 -1.16 -9.84 58.04
C TYR A 88 -0.42 -11.01 57.38
N ARG A 89 -0.40 -12.16 58.06
CA ARG A 89 0.21 -13.39 57.54
C ARG A 89 -0.64 -14.03 56.45
N VAL A 90 0.03 -14.48 55.39
CA VAL A 90 -0.64 -15.18 54.29
C VAL A 90 -1.19 -16.52 54.80
N GLY A 91 -2.47 -16.77 54.52
CA GLY A 91 -3.20 -17.96 54.97
C GLY A 91 -3.91 -17.84 56.32
N GLU A 92 -3.68 -16.75 57.08
CA GLU A 92 -4.33 -16.54 58.39
C GLU A 92 -5.50 -15.53 58.34
N ILE A 93 -5.54 -14.67 57.31
CA ILE A 93 -6.57 -13.64 57.15
C ILE A 93 -6.88 -13.40 55.66
N ASN A 94 -8.12 -13.01 55.35
CA ASN A 94 -8.49 -12.56 54.02
C ASN A 94 -8.04 -11.09 53.82
N PRO A 95 -7.12 -10.80 52.88
CA PRO A 95 -6.57 -9.45 52.70
C PRO A 95 -7.63 -8.43 52.26
N GLY A 96 -8.70 -8.85 51.57
CA GLY A 96 -9.82 -7.98 51.18
C GLY A 96 -10.66 -7.45 52.36
N THR A 97 -10.44 -7.97 53.56
CA THR A 97 -11.06 -7.46 54.80
C THR A 97 -10.16 -6.47 55.56
N THR A 98 -9.00 -6.15 55.01
CA THR A 98 -7.98 -5.28 55.63
C THR A 98 -7.88 -3.92 54.93
N THR A 99 -6.91 -3.09 55.33
CA THR A 99 -6.58 -1.81 54.66
C THR A 99 -5.60 -1.95 53.50
N LEU A 100 -5.20 -3.19 53.17
CA LEU A 100 -4.26 -3.45 52.08
C LEU A 100 -4.92 -3.19 50.71
N VAL A 101 -4.10 -2.74 49.76
CA VAL A 101 -4.53 -2.45 48.39
C VAL A 101 -4.00 -3.54 47.47
N ALA A 102 -4.88 -4.14 46.67
CA ALA A 102 -4.47 -5.09 45.64
C ALA A 102 -3.58 -4.39 44.60
N GLY A 103 -2.54 -5.08 44.12
CA GLY A 103 -1.55 -4.54 43.20
C GLY A 103 -0.52 -3.61 43.83
N ALA A 104 -0.39 -3.59 45.16
CA ALA A 104 0.66 -2.82 45.83
C ALA A 104 2.05 -3.24 45.34
N ASN A 105 2.77 -2.33 44.68
CA ASN A 105 4.07 -2.60 44.10
C ASN A 105 4.97 -1.34 44.12
N ILE A 106 6.28 -1.51 43.94
CA ILE A 106 7.21 -0.37 43.81
C ILE A 106 6.90 0.43 42.54
N SER A 107 7.28 1.71 42.48
CA SER A 107 7.02 2.54 41.30
C SER A 107 7.85 2.09 40.10
N GLY A 108 7.39 2.40 38.88
CA GLY A 108 8.14 2.11 37.65
C GLY A 108 9.55 2.71 37.63
N LEU A 109 9.76 3.86 38.27
CA LEU A 109 11.11 4.44 38.45
C LEU A 109 11.99 3.57 39.38
N GLN A 110 11.42 3.00 40.44
CA GLN A 110 12.16 2.10 41.32
C GLN A 110 12.46 0.77 40.62
N MET A 111 11.52 0.21 39.84
CA MET A 111 11.78 -0.97 39.00
C MET A 111 12.94 -0.70 38.01
N LYS A 112 12.93 0.48 37.38
CA LYS A 112 14.02 0.92 36.50
C LYS A 112 15.38 0.95 37.20
N LEU A 113 15.44 1.53 38.40
CA LEU A 113 16.68 1.60 39.17
C LEU A 113 17.18 0.21 39.61
N VAL A 114 16.26 -0.70 39.96
CA VAL A 114 16.59 -2.10 40.26
C VAL A 114 17.17 -2.78 39.02
N ARG A 115 16.55 -2.59 37.86
CA ARG A 115 17.02 -3.12 36.57
C ARG A 115 18.39 -2.55 36.18
N GLU A 116 18.55 -1.23 36.11
CA GLU A 116 19.82 -0.56 35.76
C GLU A 116 20.99 -1.03 36.66
N LYS A 117 20.72 -1.21 37.95
CA LYS A 117 21.71 -1.75 38.90
C LYS A 117 22.05 -3.20 38.59
N THR A 118 21.04 -4.04 38.36
CA THR A 118 21.23 -5.46 38.05
C THR A 118 21.98 -5.60 36.72
N GLU A 119 21.62 -4.85 35.68
CA GLU A 119 22.32 -4.80 34.38
C GLU A 119 23.80 -4.38 34.52
N ALA A 120 24.08 -3.38 35.36
CA ALA A 120 25.45 -2.95 35.64
C ALA A 120 26.26 -4.02 36.36
N ASP A 121 25.67 -4.70 37.34
CA ASP A 121 26.27 -5.84 38.05
C ASP A 121 26.48 -7.04 37.11
N MET A 122 25.65 -7.14 36.07
CA MET A 122 25.67 -8.22 35.07
C MET A 122 26.68 -8.03 33.93
N GLN A 123 27.47 -6.95 33.90
CA GLN A 123 28.54 -6.68 32.91
C GLN A 123 28.24 -7.18 31.48
N ILE A 124 27.00 -7.01 31.03
CA ILE A 124 26.50 -7.58 29.78
C ILE A 124 27.25 -6.90 28.63
N THR A 125 28.16 -7.63 27.99
CA THR A 125 28.80 -7.13 26.77
C THR A 125 27.84 -7.31 25.61
N LYS A 126 27.73 -6.29 24.75
CA LYS A 126 27.00 -6.35 23.49
C LYS A 126 27.36 -7.64 22.75
N SER A 127 26.38 -8.52 22.51
CA SER A 127 26.61 -9.57 21.54
C SER A 127 26.80 -8.91 20.18
N LYS A 128 27.84 -9.35 19.46
CA LYS A 128 28.18 -8.89 18.10
C LYS A 128 27.28 -9.54 17.04
N LEU A 129 26.08 -9.96 17.41
CA LEU A 129 25.21 -10.75 16.53
C LEU A 129 24.47 -9.92 15.47
N SER A 130 24.59 -8.57 15.49
CA SER A 130 23.94 -7.73 14.47
C SER A 130 24.50 -7.88 13.06
N ASP A 131 25.63 -8.57 12.88
CA ASP A 131 26.35 -8.63 11.61
C ASP A 131 26.50 -10.06 11.04
N SER A 132 25.79 -11.07 11.59
CA SER A 132 25.95 -12.48 11.16
C SER A 132 24.72 -13.12 10.51
N PRO A 133 24.89 -14.11 9.60
CA PRO A 133 23.78 -14.74 8.93
C PRO A 133 22.94 -15.53 9.93
N THR A 134 21.68 -15.16 10.09
CA THR A 134 20.62 -15.92 10.79
C THR A 134 20.05 -17.05 9.93
N ALA A 135 20.81 -17.52 8.95
CA ALA A 135 20.45 -18.57 8.01
C ALA A 135 21.49 -19.70 8.08
N GLY A 136 21.13 -20.93 7.75
CA GLY A 136 21.97 -22.12 7.86
C GLY A 136 21.58 -23.03 9.02
N THR A 137 22.55 -23.77 9.56
CA THR A 137 22.34 -24.70 10.68
C THR A 137 23.07 -24.19 11.90
N LEU A 138 22.33 -23.76 12.92
CA LEU A 138 22.86 -23.32 14.21
C LEU A 138 22.71 -24.47 15.21
N ASN A 139 23.83 -25.01 15.68
CA ASN A 139 23.83 -26.13 16.62
C ASN A 139 23.64 -25.63 18.05
N ASN A 140 22.48 -25.93 18.64
CA ASN A 140 22.17 -25.60 20.02
C ASN A 140 22.64 -26.71 20.97
N LEU A 141 23.32 -26.34 22.06
CA LEU A 141 23.72 -27.28 23.10
C LEU A 141 22.77 -27.16 24.30
N VAL A 142 22.27 -28.28 24.81
CA VAL A 142 21.39 -28.32 25.99
C VAL A 142 22.07 -29.11 27.11
N ILE A 143 22.42 -28.44 28.22
CA ILE A 143 23.15 -29.03 29.35
C ILE A 143 22.24 -29.15 30.58
N TYR A 144 22.06 -30.36 31.09
CA TYR A 144 21.25 -30.61 32.29
C TYR A 144 22.09 -30.50 33.57
N ILE A 145 21.54 -29.80 34.57
CA ILE A 145 22.19 -29.56 35.87
C ILE A 145 21.22 -29.88 37.01
N ARG A 146 21.71 -30.55 38.06
CA ARG A 146 21.01 -30.74 39.34
C ARG A 146 21.90 -30.40 40.52
N PHE A 147 21.29 -30.14 41.67
CA PHE A 147 22.01 -29.82 42.91
C PHE A 147 22.33 -31.07 43.76
N SER A 148 23.23 -30.94 44.73
CA SER A 148 23.70 -32.08 45.54
C SER A 148 22.61 -32.71 46.41
N ASP A 149 21.60 -31.93 46.79
CA ASP A 149 20.44 -32.34 47.59
C ASP A 149 19.27 -32.89 46.75
N GLN A 150 19.43 -32.99 45.43
CA GLN A 150 18.38 -33.41 44.52
C GLN A 150 18.67 -34.75 43.82
N PRO A 151 17.64 -35.59 43.64
CA PRO A 151 17.78 -36.80 42.83
C PRO A 151 17.97 -36.47 41.34
N GLU A 152 18.32 -37.48 40.54
CA GLU A 152 18.45 -37.35 39.07
C GLU A 152 17.09 -37.06 38.40
N PHE A 153 17.09 -36.38 37.23
CA PHE A 153 15.87 -36.01 36.48
C PHE A 153 14.91 -37.19 36.36
N THR A 154 13.69 -37.00 36.83
CA THR A 154 12.60 -37.99 36.79
C THR A 154 11.62 -37.73 35.65
N SER A 155 11.78 -36.60 34.94
CA SER A 155 10.93 -36.13 33.84
C SER A 155 11.10 -36.97 32.56
N ASP A 156 10.07 -36.96 31.71
CA ASP A 156 10.07 -37.67 30.42
C ASP A 156 11.05 -36.98 29.44
N THR A 157 12.28 -37.51 29.36
CA THR A 157 13.36 -37.12 28.44
C THR A 157 12.88 -36.85 27.03
N ILE A 158 11.99 -37.74 26.59
CA ILE A 158 11.45 -37.75 25.25
C ILE A 158 10.60 -36.50 25.05
N GLU A 159 9.84 -36.07 26.06
CA GLU A 159 9.04 -34.85 25.98
C GLU A 159 9.93 -33.61 25.76
N ASN A 160 10.99 -33.44 26.55
CA ASN A 160 11.90 -32.30 26.37
C ASN A 160 12.69 -32.42 25.06
N TYR A 161 13.15 -33.60 24.69
CA TYR A 161 13.78 -33.83 23.40
C TYR A 161 12.84 -33.43 22.25
N LEU A 162 11.57 -33.82 22.31
CA LEU A 162 10.57 -33.47 21.29
C LEU A 162 10.26 -31.96 21.28
N LYS A 163 10.21 -31.30 22.43
CA LYS A 163 10.06 -29.82 22.50
C LYS A 163 11.17 -29.09 21.76
N PHE A 164 12.40 -29.61 21.72
CA PHE A 164 13.49 -28.99 20.97
C PHE A 164 13.58 -29.50 19.53
N ASN A 165 13.51 -30.82 19.31
CA ASN A 165 13.96 -31.48 18.09
C ASN A 165 12.88 -32.21 17.29
N ASN A 166 11.61 -32.16 17.69
CA ASN A 166 10.57 -32.83 16.90
C ASN A 166 10.45 -32.17 15.52
N THR A 167 10.75 -32.94 14.46
CA THR A 167 10.71 -32.50 13.06
C THR A 167 9.45 -32.95 12.34
N GLU A 168 8.50 -33.61 13.02
CA GLU A 168 7.23 -33.99 12.40
C GLU A 168 6.48 -32.71 11.97
N PRO A 169 5.92 -32.65 10.75
CA PRO A 169 5.23 -31.47 10.26
C PRO A 169 4.14 -30.99 11.24
N GLY A 170 4.19 -29.71 11.61
CA GLY A 170 3.24 -29.11 12.54
C GLY A 170 3.45 -29.46 14.01
N ALA A 171 4.51 -30.18 14.38
CA ALA A 171 4.87 -30.36 15.78
C ALA A 171 5.27 -29.02 16.42
N ASN A 172 4.77 -28.78 17.63
CA ASN A 172 5.18 -27.66 18.45
C ASN A 172 6.59 -27.95 19.02
N SER A 173 7.61 -27.47 18.33
CA SER A 173 9.02 -27.62 18.73
C SER A 173 9.83 -26.39 18.35
N VAL A 174 10.94 -26.15 19.06
CA VAL A 174 11.88 -25.06 18.76
C VAL A 174 12.42 -25.19 17.33
N PHE A 175 12.78 -26.41 16.91
CA PHE A 175 13.24 -26.69 15.55
C PHE A 175 12.22 -26.26 14.50
N ASN A 176 10.98 -26.76 14.58
CA ASN A 176 9.95 -26.45 13.60
C ASN A 176 9.58 -24.97 13.63
N TYR A 177 9.54 -24.35 14.81
CA TYR A 177 9.22 -22.93 14.92
C TYR A 177 10.21 -22.08 14.14
N PHE A 178 11.52 -22.21 14.41
CA PHE A 178 12.55 -21.42 13.73
C PHE A 178 12.65 -21.76 12.25
N GLN A 179 12.42 -23.02 11.87
CA GLN A 179 12.34 -23.40 10.45
C GLN A 179 11.17 -22.70 9.73
N GLU A 180 9.98 -22.68 10.32
CA GLU A 180 8.77 -22.12 9.71
C GLU A 180 8.82 -20.59 9.62
N ILE A 181 9.18 -19.90 10.72
CA ILE A 181 9.20 -18.43 10.74
C ILE A 181 10.29 -17.83 9.84
N SER A 182 11.37 -18.58 9.62
CA SER A 182 12.52 -18.17 8.80
C SER A 182 12.35 -18.53 7.33
N TYR A 183 11.23 -19.15 6.95
CA TYR A 183 11.00 -19.65 5.58
C TYR A 183 12.08 -20.65 5.14
N ASP A 184 12.35 -21.65 5.99
CA ASP A 184 13.36 -22.69 5.82
C ASP A 184 14.82 -22.20 5.78
N GLN A 185 15.06 -20.92 6.12
CA GLN A 185 16.41 -20.35 6.10
C GLN A 185 17.23 -20.79 7.31
N LEU A 186 16.62 -21.02 8.48
CA LEU A 186 17.30 -21.41 9.71
C LEU A 186 16.87 -22.80 10.18
N GLN A 187 17.85 -23.66 10.45
CA GLN A 187 17.67 -24.93 11.15
C GLN A 187 18.37 -24.87 12.50
N LEU A 188 17.69 -25.31 13.56
CA LEU A 188 18.17 -25.19 14.93
C LEU A 188 18.15 -26.55 15.66
N PRO A 189 18.97 -27.53 15.23
CA PRO A 189 19.07 -28.81 15.94
C PRO A 189 19.67 -28.62 17.33
N SER A 190 19.13 -29.32 18.31
CA SER A 190 19.58 -29.27 19.70
C SER A 190 20.20 -30.60 20.14
N THR A 191 21.40 -30.56 20.72
CA THR A 191 22.08 -31.77 21.23
C THR A 191 22.15 -31.72 22.75
N PHE A 192 21.76 -32.82 23.41
CA PHE A 192 21.56 -32.87 24.86
C PHE A 192 22.79 -33.48 25.53
N TYR A 193 23.23 -32.85 26.62
CA TYR A 193 24.44 -33.17 27.36
C TYR A 193 24.18 -33.24 28.88
N PRO A 194 24.83 -34.18 29.58
CA PRO A 194 25.55 -35.35 29.07
C PRO A 194 24.73 -36.21 28.11
N VAL A 195 25.39 -36.82 27.12
CA VAL A 195 24.71 -37.67 26.13
C VAL A 195 24.03 -38.81 26.88
N PRO A 196 22.69 -38.92 26.83
CA PRO A 196 21.97 -39.89 27.63
C PRO A 196 22.25 -41.32 27.10
N PRO A 197 22.66 -42.29 27.93
CA PRO A 197 22.53 -43.70 27.59
C PRO A 197 21.04 -44.07 27.63
N ASP A 198 20.51 -44.65 26.54
CA ASP A 198 19.11 -45.04 26.30
C ASP A 198 18.10 -44.75 27.46
N ASN A 199 17.24 -43.75 27.26
CA ASN A 199 16.09 -43.34 28.08
C ASN A 199 16.34 -42.76 29.50
N ILE A 200 17.57 -42.44 29.91
CA ILE A 200 17.85 -41.78 31.21
C ILE A 200 18.62 -40.46 31.01
N ILE A 201 18.14 -39.35 31.58
CA ILE A 201 18.94 -38.11 31.68
C ILE A 201 20.05 -38.36 32.70
N LEU A 202 21.28 -38.20 32.25
CA LEU A 202 22.37 -37.87 33.15
C LEU A 202 22.45 -36.35 33.22
N SER A 203 22.68 -35.80 34.41
CA SER A 203 22.94 -34.36 34.58
C SER A 203 24.28 -34.14 35.26
N TYR A 204 24.84 -32.95 35.09
CA TYR A 204 25.88 -32.51 35.99
C TYR A 204 25.28 -32.30 37.38
N GLN A 205 25.78 -33.04 38.38
CA GLN A 205 25.44 -32.79 39.77
C GLN A 205 26.43 -31.80 40.38
N ASP A 206 25.95 -30.60 40.72
CA ASP A 206 26.74 -29.62 41.44
C ASP A 206 27.02 -30.08 42.88
N ALA A 207 28.14 -29.61 43.45
CA ALA A 207 28.56 -29.95 44.80
C ALA A 207 27.68 -29.30 45.88
N PHE A 208 27.05 -28.16 45.57
CA PHE A 208 26.24 -27.39 46.50
C PHE A 208 24.74 -27.74 46.39
N PRO A 209 24.02 -27.68 47.51
CA PRO A 209 22.57 -27.83 47.53
C PRO A 209 21.86 -26.63 46.90
N ARG A 210 20.60 -26.80 46.47
CA ARG A 210 19.83 -25.73 45.80
C ARG A 210 19.72 -24.44 46.61
N ASN A 211 19.63 -24.54 47.94
CA ASN A 211 19.49 -23.37 48.84
C ASN A 211 20.72 -22.44 48.84
N TYR A 212 21.90 -22.95 48.44
CA TYR A 212 23.09 -22.15 48.19
C TYR A 212 22.89 -21.14 47.05
N TYR A 213 21.97 -21.42 46.12
CA TYR A 213 21.67 -20.56 44.98
C TYR A 213 20.41 -19.69 45.19
N ILE A 214 19.91 -19.61 46.42
CA ILE A 214 18.73 -18.81 46.82
C ILE A 214 19.20 -17.66 47.73
N PRO A 215 18.50 -16.50 47.81
CA PRO A 215 18.87 -15.43 48.73
C PRO A 215 19.01 -15.88 50.19
N TYR A 216 19.94 -15.23 50.88
CA TYR A 216 20.14 -15.39 52.30
C TYR A 216 18.91 -14.94 53.11
N ASN A 217 18.48 -15.79 54.05
CA ASN A 217 17.57 -15.43 55.12
C ASN A 217 18.12 -16.02 56.43
N ALA A 218 18.29 -15.19 57.46
CA ALA A 218 18.92 -15.59 58.72
C ALA A 218 18.17 -16.73 59.46
N VAL A 219 16.88 -16.89 59.19
CA VAL A 219 16.01 -17.91 59.81
C VAL A 219 15.81 -19.10 58.88
N THR A 220 15.48 -18.86 57.60
CA THR A 220 15.02 -19.91 56.68
C THR A 220 16.07 -20.37 55.66
N ASN A 221 17.11 -19.57 55.38
CA ASN A 221 18.17 -19.92 54.43
C ASN A 221 19.53 -19.25 54.74
N PRO A 222 20.25 -19.70 55.79
CA PRO A 222 21.50 -19.05 56.21
C PRO A 222 22.67 -19.25 55.23
N ASP A 223 22.58 -20.22 54.32
CA ASP A 223 23.64 -20.54 53.34
C ASP A 223 23.47 -19.80 52.00
N GLY A 224 22.37 -19.05 51.85
CA GLY A 224 22.05 -18.29 50.65
C GLY A 224 23.03 -17.16 50.32
N TYR A 225 22.92 -16.59 49.12
CA TYR A 225 23.75 -15.46 48.70
C TYR A 225 23.25 -14.15 49.31
N GLN A 226 24.17 -13.25 49.65
CA GLN A 226 23.86 -12.02 50.40
C GLN A 226 23.73 -10.77 49.52
N ASN A 227 24.24 -10.80 48.29
CA ASN A 227 24.26 -9.65 47.38
C ASN A 227 24.44 -10.09 45.92
N GLY A 228 24.30 -9.13 44.99
CA GLY A 228 24.44 -9.35 43.55
C GLY A 228 25.77 -9.97 43.13
N ASN A 229 26.89 -9.54 43.72
CA ASN A 229 28.20 -10.13 43.39
C ASN A 229 28.29 -11.62 43.74
N GLN A 230 27.79 -12.02 44.91
CA GLN A 230 27.73 -13.43 45.29
C GLN A 230 26.76 -14.22 44.42
N ARG A 231 25.63 -13.63 44.02
CA ARG A 231 24.68 -14.22 43.05
C ARG A 231 25.40 -14.55 41.74
N THR A 232 26.03 -13.55 41.12
CA THR A 232 26.77 -13.68 39.86
C THR A 232 27.85 -14.76 39.93
N GLN A 233 28.71 -14.70 40.95
CA GLN A 233 29.83 -15.64 41.07
C GLN A 233 29.35 -17.08 41.25
N ARG A 234 28.29 -17.30 42.05
CA ARG A 234 27.74 -18.65 42.26
C ARG A 234 27.15 -19.21 40.97
N GLU A 235 26.38 -18.42 40.24
CA GLU A 235 25.77 -18.85 38.97
C GLU A 235 26.84 -19.17 37.92
N HIS A 236 27.75 -18.24 37.67
CA HIS A 236 28.77 -18.44 36.65
C HIS A 236 29.67 -19.63 36.97
N GLN A 237 30.03 -19.83 38.25
CA GLN A 237 30.78 -21.00 38.67
C GLN A 237 30.00 -22.31 38.45
N LEU A 238 28.68 -22.33 38.71
CA LEU A 238 27.81 -23.47 38.43
C LEU A 238 27.85 -23.86 36.95
N LEU A 239 27.69 -22.87 36.06
CA LEU A 239 27.69 -23.09 34.62
C LEU A 239 29.07 -23.51 34.09
N ALA A 240 30.14 -22.86 34.56
CA ALA A 240 31.51 -23.22 34.19
C ALA A 240 31.88 -24.64 34.66
N ASN A 241 31.45 -25.03 35.85
CA ASN A 241 31.63 -26.40 36.36
C ASN A 241 30.88 -27.41 35.50
N ALA A 242 29.64 -27.11 35.10
CA ALA A 242 28.85 -27.98 34.23
C ALA A 242 29.55 -28.18 32.88
N VAL A 243 30.01 -27.10 32.23
CA VAL A 243 30.75 -27.19 30.96
C VAL A 243 32.05 -27.99 31.13
N THR A 244 32.80 -27.75 32.22
CA THR A 244 34.01 -28.53 32.54
C THR A 244 33.72 -30.01 32.70
N TYR A 245 32.61 -30.35 33.37
CA TYR A 245 32.16 -31.72 33.51
C TYR A 245 31.81 -32.36 32.16
N ILE A 246 31.10 -31.65 31.28
CA ILE A 246 30.77 -32.12 29.93
C ILE A 246 32.05 -32.42 29.12
N ASN A 247 33.02 -31.51 29.11
CA ASN A 247 34.29 -31.71 28.40
C ASN A 247 35.04 -32.98 28.84
N LEU A 248 34.93 -33.35 30.12
CA LEU A 248 35.63 -34.51 30.68
C LEU A 248 34.86 -35.82 30.53
N ASN A 249 33.53 -35.78 30.65
CA ASN A 249 32.71 -37.00 30.82
C ASN A 249 31.77 -37.29 29.65
N SER A 250 31.46 -36.28 28.83
CA SER A 250 30.56 -36.39 27.67
C SER A 250 30.95 -35.38 26.59
N PRO A 251 32.19 -35.44 26.05
CA PRO A 251 32.74 -34.39 25.21
C PRO A 251 31.90 -34.16 23.94
N VAL A 252 31.71 -32.89 23.60
CA VAL A 252 31.03 -32.48 22.37
C VAL A 252 31.92 -32.85 21.17
N PRO A 253 31.42 -33.56 20.13
CA PRO A 253 32.23 -33.91 18.97
C PRO A 253 32.83 -32.68 18.27
N THR A 254 34.13 -32.74 17.92
CA THR A 254 34.81 -31.64 17.20
C THR A 254 34.31 -31.43 15.77
N SER A 255 33.50 -32.36 15.25
CA SER A 255 32.81 -32.25 13.96
C SER A 255 31.54 -31.40 14.03
N LEU A 256 31.04 -31.08 15.22
CA LEU A 256 29.88 -30.21 15.40
C LEU A 256 30.36 -28.75 15.32
N ASP A 257 29.83 -27.99 14.37
CA ASP A 257 30.12 -26.56 14.25
C ASP A 257 29.36 -25.79 15.33
N LEU A 258 30.10 -25.16 16.24
CA LEU A 258 29.55 -24.43 17.39
C LEU A 258 29.71 -22.92 17.26
N ASP A 259 30.37 -22.44 16.22
CA ASP A 259 30.73 -21.04 16.01
C ASP A 259 30.44 -20.69 14.55
N TYR A 260 29.17 -20.81 14.19
CA TYR A 260 28.65 -20.60 12.85
C TYR A 260 29.00 -19.20 12.33
N ASN A 261 28.96 -18.20 13.23
CA ASN A 261 29.28 -16.81 12.92
C ASN A 261 30.80 -16.50 12.90
N ASN A 262 31.66 -17.45 13.27
CA ASN A 262 33.11 -17.31 13.38
C ASN A 262 33.57 -16.16 14.29
N ASP A 263 32.84 -15.87 15.36
CA ASP A 263 33.19 -14.85 16.34
C ASP A 263 34.08 -15.38 17.49
N GLY A 264 34.31 -16.69 17.51
CA GLY A 264 35.15 -17.38 18.50
C GLY A 264 34.41 -17.85 19.75
N ASN A 265 33.10 -17.60 19.84
CA ASN A 265 32.24 -18.07 20.91
C ASN A 265 31.36 -19.24 20.44
N VAL A 266 30.77 -19.95 21.39
CA VAL A 266 29.71 -20.92 21.11
C VAL A 266 28.43 -20.14 20.81
N ASP A 267 27.79 -20.39 19.67
CA ASP A 267 26.61 -19.64 19.20
C ASP A 267 25.46 -19.67 20.23
N ASN A 268 25.16 -20.84 20.81
CA ASN A 268 24.16 -20.95 21.86
C ASN A 268 24.35 -22.17 22.79
N VAL A 269 24.18 -21.94 24.09
CA VAL A 269 24.11 -22.98 25.12
C VAL A 269 22.90 -22.73 26.02
N VAL A 270 22.04 -23.73 26.13
CA VAL A 270 20.89 -23.77 27.05
C VAL A 270 21.25 -24.63 28.25
N PHE A 271 21.16 -24.09 29.46
CA PHE A 271 21.27 -24.83 30.71
C PHE A 271 19.88 -25.10 31.26
N ILE A 272 19.55 -26.37 31.49
CA ILE A 272 18.30 -26.80 32.12
C ILE A 272 18.60 -27.23 33.56
N ILE A 273 18.14 -26.45 34.52
CA ILE A 273 18.38 -26.69 35.95
C ILE A 273 17.17 -27.39 36.58
N ARG A 274 17.43 -28.35 37.44
CA ARG A 274 16.39 -29.10 38.15
C ARG A 274 15.64 -28.24 39.17
N GLY A 275 14.30 -28.32 39.12
CA GLY A 275 13.39 -27.68 40.08
C GLY A 275 12.56 -26.52 39.51
N ALA A 276 12.00 -25.73 40.42
CA ALA A 276 11.08 -24.64 40.11
C ALA A 276 11.72 -23.25 40.06
N PRO A 277 11.08 -22.27 39.39
CA PRO A 277 11.43 -20.87 39.58
C PRO A 277 11.42 -20.49 41.05
N THR A 278 12.21 -19.49 41.41
CA THR A 278 12.15 -18.81 42.71
C THR A 278 11.74 -17.36 42.50
N ALA A 279 10.91 -16.82 43.38
CA ALA A 279 10.44 -15.44 43.25
C ALA A 279 11.53 -14.40 43.57
N TRP A 280 11.19 -13.13 43.33
CA TRP A 280 11.99 -11.93 43.59
C TRP A 280 13.29 -11.83 42.79
N SER A 281 13.24 -12.19 41.50
CA SER A 281 14.36 -11.99 40.54
C SER A 281 15.67 -12.61 41.04
N THR A 282 15.53 -13.81 41.57
CA THR A 282 16.62 -14.57 42.16
C THR A 282 17.36 -15.37 41.10
N LEU A 283 18.53 -15.92 41.43
CA LEU A 283 19.37 -16.68 40.50
C LEU A 283 18.58 -17.75 39.72
N LEU A 284 17.66 -18.43 40.40
CA LEU A 284 16.85 -19.51 39.83
C LEU A 284 15.54 -18.96 39.23
N TRP A 285 15.66 -17.97 38.33
CA TRP A 285 14.62 -17.52 37.42
C TRP A 285 15.11 -17.72 35.99
N PRO A 286 14.28 -18.15 35.02
CA PRO A 286 14.73 -18.31 33.63
C PRO A 286 15.26 -17.01 33.06
N HIS A 287 16.41 -17.02 32.38
CA HIS A 287 17.00 -15.81 31.80
C HIS A 287 18.10 -16.11 30.77
N ARG A 288 18.40 -15.13 29.92
CA ARG A 288 19.64 -15.10 29.12
C ARG A 288 20.68 -14.20 29.77
N TRP A 289 21.93 -14.63 29.79
CA TRP A 289 23.05 -13.78 30.24
C TRP A 289 24.38 -14.18 29.58
N SER A 290 25.47 -13.52 29.98
CA SER A 290 26.81 -13.72 29.45
C SER A 290 27.74 -14.15 30.59
N LEU A 291 28.46 -15.25 30.40
CA LEU A 291 29.35 -15.87 31.36
C LEU A 291 30.66 -15.08 31.52
N PHE A 292 30.59 -13.81 31.93
CA PHE A 292 31.74 -12.89 31.88
C PHE A 292 32.77 -13.07 32.99
N SER A 293 32.35 -13.58 34.15
CA SER A 293 33.26 -13.74 35.29
C SER A 293 34.07 -15.03 35.23
N GLU A 294 33.65 -15.97 34.38
CA GLU A 294 34.33 -17.24 34.17
C GLU A 294 34.84 -17.32 32.73
N THR A 295 35.80 -18.21 32.48
CA THR A 295 36.31 -18.45 31.12
C THR A 295 36.40 -19.94 30.90
N VAL A 296 35.45 -20.46 30.13
CA VAL A 296 35.33 -21.88 29.83
C VAL A 296 35.08 -22.06 28.33
N PHE A 297 35.54 -23.19 27.79
CA PHE A 297 35.53 -23.46 26.35
C PHE A 297 34.90 -24.82 26.06
N ILE A 298 34.29 -24.96 24.88
CA ILE A 298 33.89 -26.23 24.28
C ILE A 298 34.54 -26.26 22.89
N ASN A 299 35.35 -27.27 22.59
CA ASN A 299 36.07 -27.39 21.30
C ASN A 299 36.79 -26.09 20.87
N ASP A 300 37.54 -25.49 21.79
CA ASP A 300 38.28 -24.22 21.62
C ASP A 300 37.40 -22.97 21.38
N LYS A 301 36.07 -23.09 21.43
CA LYS A 301 35.11 -21.98 21.35
C LYS A 301 34.68 -21.55 22.74
N ARG A 302 34.62 -20.24 22.98
CA ARG A 302 34.30 -19.70 24.31
C ARG A 302 32.80 -19.82 24.58
N VAL A 303 32.41 -20.41 25.71
CA VAL A 303 31.02 -20.27 26.17
C VAL A 303 30.87 -18.87 26.74
N TRP A 304 30.06 -18.05 26.07
CA TRP A 304 29.83 -16.66 26.43
C TRP A 304 28.36 -16.42 26.74
N ASP A 305 27.52 -16.30 25.72
CA ASP A 305 26.08 -16.16 25.90
C ASP A 305 25.44 -17.50 26.25
N PHE A 306 24.48 -17.49 27.17
CA PHE A 306 23.74 -18.68 27.57
C PHE A 306 22.27 -18.36 27.85
N ASN A 307 21.44 -19.40 27.72
CA ASN A 307 20.05 -19.43 28.14
C ASN A 307 19.95 -20.29 29.40
N PHE A 308 19.29 -19.80 30.42
CA PHE A 308 19.10 -20.47 31.70
C PHE A 308 17.62 -20.82 31.84
N GLN A 309 17.31 -22.10 31.98
CA GLN A 309 15.96 -22.65 32.00
C GLN A 309 15.77 -23.56 33.21
N LEU A 310 14.52 -23.71 33.66
CA LEU A 310 14.16 -24.55 34.80
C LEU A 310 13.24 -25.69 34.39
N GLU A 311 13.48 -26.88 34.94
CA GLU A 311 12.75 -28.12 34.64
C GLU A 311 11.23 -27.94 34.69
N THR A 312 10.70 -27.43 35.80
CA THR A 312 9.25 -27.32 35.98
C THR A 312 8.64 -26.18 35.17
N HIS A 313 9.42 -25.13 34.88
CA HIS A 313 8.98 -24.05 34.00
C HIS A 313 8.84 -24.52 32.55
N MET A 314 9.76 -25.37 32.08
CA MET A 314 9.62 -26.04 30.78
C MET A 314 8.40 -26.96 30.71
N ALA A 315 7.96 -27.52 31.84
CA ALA A 315 6.76 -28.33 31.92
C ALA A 315 5.48 -27.48 31.87
N SER A 316 5.48 -26.27 32.46
CA SER A 316 4.30 -25.39 32.50
C SER A 316 4.17 -24.44 31.29
N SER A 317 5.27 -23.90 30.78
CA SER A 317 5.29 -22.78 29.83
C SER A 317 5.53 -23.20 28.37
N GLY A 318 5.85 -24.47 28.14
CA GLY A 318 5.93 -25.08 26.81
C GLY A 318 7.04 -24.52 25.90
N VAL A 319 6.80 -24.53 24.59
CA VAL A 319 7.79 -24.13 23.57
C VAL A 319 7.88 -22.61 23.41
N GLY A 320 6.84 -21.87 23.82
CA GLY A 320 6.77 -20.41 23.70
C GLY A 320 7.95 -19.68 24.33
N VAL A 321 8.24 -19.97 25.60
CA VAL A 321 9.38 -19.38 26.32
C VAL A 321 10.70 -19.77 25.69
N LEU A 322 10.86 -21.05 25.31
CA LEU A 322 12.08 -21.51 24.65
C LEU A 322 12.36 -20.74 23.35
N CYS A 323 11.33 -20.49 22.55
CA CYS A 323 11.45 -19.74 21.31
C CYS A 323 11.70 -18.25 21.55
N HIS A 324 11.10 -17.66 22.59
CA HIS A 324 11.36 -16.27 22.99
C HIS A 324 12.83 -16.07 23.37
N GLU A 325 13.35 -16.89 24.30
CA GLU A 325 14.75 -16.79 24.74
C GLU A 325 15.75 -17.11 23.62
N MET A 326 15.42 -18.09 22.79
CA MET A 326 16.24 -18.41 21.63
C MET A 326 16.31 -17.24 20.64
N TYR A 327 15.23 -16.46 20.49
CA TYR A 327 15.26 -15.32 19.57
C TYR A 327 16.10 -14.16 20.13
N HIS A 328 16.20 -14.02 21.45
CA HIS A 328 17.22 -13.15 22.07
C HIS A 328 18.64 -13.59 21.76
N SER A 329 18.92 -14.91 21.71
CA SER A 329 20.22 -15.43 21.27
C SER A 329 20.53 -15.11 19.80
N LEU A 330 19.51 -14.78 19.00
CA LEU A 330 19.67 -14.29 17.62
C LEU A 330 19.67 -12.75 17.54
N GLY A 331 19.58 -12.05 18.67
CA GLY A 331 19.68 -10.58 18.75
C GLY A 331 18.36 -9.82 18.76
N ALA A 332 17.22 -10.50 18.81
CA ALA A 332 15.91 -9.84 18.85
C ALA A 332 15.62 -9.20 20.22
N PRO A 333 15.08 -7.97 20.27
CA PRO A 333 14.78 -7.29 21.51
C PRO A 333 13.37 -7.55 22.03
N ASP A 334 13.15 -7.26 23.31
CA ASP A 334 11.81 -7.26 23.92
C ASP A 334 10.92 -6.14 23.39
N LEU A 335 9.67 -6.49 23.13
CA LEU A 335 8.63 -5.57 22.66
C LEU A 335 7.58 -5.24 23.73
N TYR A 336 7.70 -5.81 24.93
CA TYR A 336 7.03 -5.29 26.13
C TYR A 336 7.93 -4.24 26.81
N ARG A 337 7.33 -3.39 27.65
CA ARG A 337 8.06 -2.32 28.39
C ARG A 337 8.49 -2.83 29.76
N TYR A 338 9.64 -2.36 30.22
CA TYR A 338 10.22 -2.74 31.51
C TYR A 338 9.76 -1.88 32.68
N ASN A 339 9.59 -0.58 32.43
CA ASN A 339 9.49 0.44 33.48
C ASN A 339 8.16 1.20 33.45
N ASN A 340 7.51 1.26 32.29
CA ASN A 340 6.24 1.94 32.11
C ASN A 340 5.23 0.96 31.52
N ASN A 341 4.55 0.23 32.39
CA ASN A 341 3.58 -0.79 32.02
C ASN A 341 2.15 -0.23 31.99
N GLU A 342 1.99 1.10 31.87
CA GLU A 342 0.69 1.75 31.72
C GLU A 342 -0.03 1.29 30.45
N ILE A 343 0.76 0.95 29.41
CA ILE A 343 0.25 0.35 28.18
C ILE A 343 1.05 -0.87 27.75
N THR A 344 0.39 -1.79 27.05
CA THR A 344 1.02 -2.87 26.29
C THR A 344 1.12 -2.48 24.81
N PRO A 345 2.33 -2.27 24.23
CA PRO A 345 2.46 -1.77 22.85
C PRO A 345 2.02 -2.75 21.75
N ILE A 346 2.23 -4.05 21.95
CA ILE A 346 2.01 -5.10 20.92
C ILE A 346 1.30 -6.35 21.44
N GLY A 347 1.61 -6.83 22.65
CA GLY A 347 0.94 -7.96 23.30
C GLY A 347 0.98 -9.27 22.50
N PRO A 348 -0.15 -9.97 22.30
CA PRO A 348 -0.18 -11.36 21.78
C PRO A 348 0.14 -11.49 20.28
N TRP A 349 0.52 -10.40 19.61
CA TRP A 349 0.80 -10.38 18.17
C TRP A 349 2.27 -10.66 17.84
N ASP A 350 3.16 -10.68 18.83
CA ASP A 350 4.59 -10.96 18.64
C ASP A 350 5.14 -11.78 19.80
N ILE A 351 5.98 -12.77 19.50
CA ILE A 351 6.61 -13.63 20.51
C ILE A 351 7.49 -12.83 21.48
N MET A 352 8.07 -11.71 21.05
CA MET A 352 8.90 -10.84 21.88
C MET A 352 8.10 -9.95 22.84
N ALA A 353 6.77 -10.12 22.89
CA ALA A 353 5.90 -9.46 23.85
C ALA A 353 5.00 -10.41 24.64
N ALA A 354 4.74 -11.61 24.12
CA ALA A 354 3.95 -12.64 24.78
C ALA A 354 4.48 -14.03 24.40
N ASN A 355 4.35 -15.00 25.28
CA ASN A 355 4.97 -16.32 25.15
C ASN A 355 3.92 -17.45 25.06
N ASN A 356 2.95 -17.34 24.14
CA ASN A 356 1.91 -18.36 23.99
C ASN A 356 2.50 -19.75 23.70
N ASN A 357 1.72 -20.80 23.93
CA ASN A 357 2.12 -22.16 23.63
C ASN A 357 0.99 -22.93 22.91
N PRO A 358 1.16 -23.34 21.63
CA PRO A 358 2.30 -23.08 20.74
C PRO A 358 2.62 -21.58 20.55
N PRO A 359 3.91 -21.21 20.34
CA PRO A 359 4.30 -19.82 20.13
C PRO A 359 3.58 -19.22 18.92
N GLN A 360 3.18 -17.95 19.05
CA GLN A 360 2.78 -17.12 17.91
C GLN A 360 4.01 -16.66 17.11
N TYR A 361 3.84 -16.30 15.84
CA TYR A 361 4.89 -15.63 15.07
C TYR A 361 5.28 -14.27 15.66
N MET A 362 6.53 -13.86 15.43
CA MET A 362 6.91 -12.45 15.43
C MET A 362 6.38 -11.72 14.18
N GLY A 363 6.22 -10.41 14.28
CA GLY A 363 5.84 -9.55 13.16
C GLY A 363 6.91 -9.49 12.07
N ALA A 364 6.50 -9.12 10.86
CA ALA A 364 7.36 -9.01 9.67
C ALA A 364 8.54 -8.08 9.90
N PHE A 365 8.35 -6.99 10.65
CA PHE A 365 9.43 -6.07 10.99
C PHE A 365 10.54 -6.75 11.82
N MET A 366 10.17 -7.61 12.77
CA MET A 366 11.15 -8.35 13.56
C MET A 366 11.90 -9.35 12.69
N LYS A 367 11.19 -10.09 11.83
CA LYS A 367 11.81 -10.99 10.83
C LYS A 367 12.77 -10.26 9.88
N TYR A 368 12.45 -9.03 9.50
CA TYR A 368 13.29 -8.17 8.64
C TYR A 368 14.52 -7.65 9.40
N LYS A 369 14.32 -6.93 10.51
CA LYS A 369 15.40 -6.20 11.20
C LYS A 369 16.30 -7.11 12.05
N TYR A 370 15.72 -8.06 12.78
CA TYR A 370 16.43 -8.89 13.76
C TYR A 370 16.57 -10.34 13.29
N GLY A 371 15.60 -10.83 12.52
CA GLY A 371 15.63 -12.17 11.96
C GLY A 371 16.43 -12.28 10.67
N GLY A 372 16.62 -11.22 9.90
CA GLY A 372 17.26 -11.28 8.58
C GLY A 372 16.60 -12.23 7.56
N TRP A 373 15.37 -12.69 7.83
CA TRP A 373 14.66 -13.70 7.01
C TRP A 373 13.74 -13.10 5.96
N ILE A 374 13.44 -11.80 6.09
CA ILE A 374 12.81 -11.00 5.04
C ILE A 374 13.90 -10.08 4.50
N GLU A 375 14.21 -10.18 3.21
CA GLU A 375 15.25 -9.37 2.57
C GLU A 375 14.86 -7.88 2.53
N ASP A 376 13.61 -7.59 2.16
CA ASP A 376 13.04 -6.25 2.15
C ASP A 376 11.53 -6.28 2.37
N ILE A 377 11.01 -5.25 3.03
CA ILE A 377 9.57 -4.99 3.11
C ILE A 377 9.26 -3.86 2.11
N PRO A 378 8.59 -4.12 0.97
CA PRO A 378 8.42 -3.13 -0.08
C PRO A 378 7.68 -1.88 0.42
N TRP A 379 8.09 -0.72 -0.10
CA TRP A 379 7.39 0.55 0.14
C TRP A 379 6.18 0.68 -0.79
N ILE A 380 5.05 1.10 -0.23
CA ILE A 380 3.95 1.68 -0.98
C ILE A 380 4.20 3.19 -1.05
N THR A 381 4.26 3.73 -2.26
CA THR A 381 4.53 5.17 -2.52
C THR A 381 3.53 5.80 -3.48
N GLU A 382 2.58 5.01 -4.00
CA GLU A 382 1.54 5.45 -4.93
C GLU A 382 0.18 5.03 -4.38
N SER A 383 -0.85 5.84 -4.62
CA SER A 383 -2.20 5.47 -4.23
C SER A 383 -2.69 4.31 -5.10
N GLY A 384 -3.42 3.38 -4.52
CA GLY A 384 -3.92 2.21 -5.25
C GLY A 384 -4.32 1.05 -4.35
N THR A 385 -4.76 -0.04 -4.98
CA THR A 385 -5.15 -1.27 -4.29
C THR A 385 -4.02 -2.29 -4.33
N TYR A 386 -3.66 -2.81 -3.16
CA TYR A 386 -2.58 -3.76 -2.93
C TYR A 386 -3.15 -5.10 -2.47
N SER A 387 -2.54 -6.19 -2.90
CA SER A 387 -2.83 -7.55 -2.41
C SER A 387 -1.73 -8.01 -1.47
N ILE A 388 -2.08 -8.74 -0.41
CA ILE A 388 -1.16 -9.22 0.62
C ILE A 388 -1.48 -10.66 1.01
N LYS A 389 -0.43 -11.47 1.17
CA LYS A 389 -0.51 -12.86 1.61
C LYS A 389 -0.26 -13.00 3.12
N PRO A 390 -0.71 -14.08 3.76
CA PRO A 390 -0.42 -14.35 5.17
C PRO A 390 1.09 -14.31 5.46
N LEU A 391 1.48 -13.94 6.67
CA LEU A 391 2.88 -13.90 7.12
C LEU A 391 3.58 -15.28 7.11
N THR A 392 2.83 -16.38 6.98
CA THR A 392 3.37 -17.72 6.72
C THR A 392 3.91 -17.88 5.29
N SER A 393 3.53 -17.00 4.35
CA SER A 393 4.10 -16.91 3.00
C SER A 393 5.38 -16.08 3.03
N ALA A 394 6.46 -16.59 2.42
CA ALA A 394 7.72 -15.84 2.29
C ALA A 394 7.61 -14.65 1.31
N GLN A 395 6.62 -14.65 0.42
CA GLN A 395 6.41 -13.59 -0.58
C GLN A 395 5.18 -12.76 -0.25
N ASN A 396 5.31 -11.44 -0.47
CA ASN A 396 4.22 -10.47 -0.47
C ASN A 396 3.40 -10.46 0.84
N ASN A 397 4.08 -10.52 1.98
CA ASN A 397 3.49 -10.71 3.31
C ASN A 397 3.38 -9.42 4.15
N ALA A 398 4.08 -8.37 3.76
CA ALA A 398 4.08 -7.08 4.44
C ALA A 398 4.44 -5.93 3.49
N PHE A 399 3.98 -4.72 3.83
CA PHE A 399 4.35 -3.47 3.15
C PHE A 399 4.68 -2.37 4.16
N ARG A 400 5.59 -1.47 3.80
CA ARG A 400 5.85 -0.21 4.50
C ARG A 400 5.12 0.94 3.84
N ILE A 401 4.57 1.85 4.64
CA ILE A 401 3.86 3.05 4.18
C ILE A 401 4.41 4.25 4.93
N HIS A 402 4.89 5.26 4.21
CA HIS A 402 5.38 6.49 4.83
C HIS A 402 4.27 7.22 5.60
N SER A 403 4.60 7.71 6.80
CA SER A 403 3.80 8.76 7.42
C SER A 403 3.97 10.05 6.62
N GLN A 404 2.87 10.69 6.20
CA GLN A 404 2.94 12.01 5.57
C GLN A 404 3.34 13.11 6.57
N ASN A 405 3.27 12.81 7.86
CA ASN A 405 3.57 13.74 8.96
C ASN A 405 4.92 13.50 9.64
N SER A 406 5.70 12.49 9.19
CA SER A 406 7.02 12.20 9.75
C SER A 406 7.97 11.62 8.72
N SER A 407 9.18 12.17 8.69
CA SER A 407 10.29 11.58 7.92
C SER A 407 11.05 10.49 8.69
N GLN A 408 10.69 10.24 9.96
CA GLN A 408 11.39 9.29 10.84
C GLN A 408 10.55 8.07 11.16
N GLU A 409 9.23 8.20 11.20
CA GLU A 409 8.30 7.14 11.56
C GLU A 409 7.49 6.71 10.33
N TYR A 410 7.10 5.44 10.30
CA TYR A 410 6.31 4.88 9.21
C TYR A 410 5.38 3.77 9.72
N PHE A 411 4.47 3.32 8.87
CA PHE A 411 3.54 2.24 9.17
C PHE A 411 3.95 0.97 8.43
N VAL A 412 3.66 -0.16 9.04
CA VAL A 412 3.75 -1.47 8.40
C VAL A 412 2.39 -2.13 8.46
N VAL A 413 2.01 -2.75 7.35
CA VAL A 413 0.84 -3.60 7.24
C VAL A 413 1.30 -5.03 6.97
N GLU A 414 0.73 -5.99 7.68
CA GLU A 414 0.96 -7.43 7.47
C GLU A 414 -0.37 -8.19 7.58
N TYR A 415 -0.50 -9.31 6.90
CA TYR A 415 -1.68 -10.16 7.04
C TYR A 415 -1.36 -11.35 7.96
N ARG A 416 -2.09 -11.44 9.07
CA ARG A 416 -1.98 -12.55 10.03
C ARG A 416 -3.19 -13.46 9.91
N LYS A 417 -2.97 -14.76 9.73
CA LYS A 417 -4.03 -15.76 9.58
C LYS A 417 -3.88 -16.80 10.69
N LYS A 418 -4.91 -16.95 11.53
CA LYS A 418 -4.98 -17.90 12.64
C LYS A 418 -5.16 -19.33 12.12
N GLU A 419 -4.11 -19.87 11.52
CA GLU A 419 -4.06 -21.17 10.86
C GLU A 419 -2.66 -21.79 11.04
N GLY A 420 -2.55 -23.11 11.01
CA GLY A 420 -1.29 -23.81 11.25
C GLY A 420 -0.93 -23.89 12.74
N THR A 421 0.26 -24.42 13.05
CA THR A 421 0.64 -24.67 14.44
C THR A 421 0.95 -23.37 15.19
N PHE A 422 1.79 -22.51 14.62
CA PHE A 422 2.35 -21.35 15.29
C PHE A 422 1.60 -20.03 15.05
N GLU A 423 0.46 -20.05 14.38
CA GLU A 423 -0.48 -18.91 14.37
C GLU A 423 -1.83 -19.29 15.00
N SER A 424 -1.98 -20.54 15.47
CA SER A 424 -3.21 -21.03 16.11
C SER A 424 -3.57 -20.30 17.41
N THR A 425 -2.59 -19.70 18.08
CA THR A 425 -2.76 -18.97 19.34
C THR A 425 -3.06 -17.48 19.15
N LEU A 426 -3.05 -16.99 17.90
CA LEU A 426 -3.44 -15.61 17.61
C LEU A 426 -4.84 -15.29 18.12
N PRO A 427 -5.13 -14.04 18.53
CA PRO A 427 -6.48 -13.65 18.87
C PRO A 427 -7.46 -13.82 17.70
N LYS A 428 -7.08 -13.34 16.50
CA LYS A 428 -7.92 -13.28 15.29
C LYS A 428 -7.07 -13.32 14.00
N SER A 429 -7.71 -13.67 12.88
CA SER A 429 -7.15 -13.47 11.53
C SER A 429 -7.54 -12.08 10.98
N GLY A 430 -6.68 -11.45 10.20
CA GLY A 430 -6.96 -10.21 9.47
C GLY A 430 -5.70 -9.36 9.24
N LEU A 431 -5.88 -8.16 8.69
CA LEU A 431 -4.80 -7.23 8.41
C LEU A 431 -4.35 -6.55 9.72
N LEU A 432 -3.08 -6.71 10.11
CA LEU A 432 -2.49 -6.05 11.27
C LEU A 432 -1.72 -4.80 10.81
N ILE A 433 -1.93 -3.69 11.51
CA ILE A 433 -1.31 -2.41 11.19
C ILE A 433 -0.54 -1.91 12.42
N TYR A 434 0.72 -1.55 12.25
CA TYR A 434 1.56 -1.05 13.33
C TYR A 434 2.51 0.06 12.87
N ARG A 435 2.89 0.92 13.82
CA ARG A 435 3.86 1.99 13.61
C ARG A 435 5.25 1.49 13.97
N ILE A 436 6.23 1.91 13.18
CA ILE A 436 7.65 1.77 13.45
C ILE A 436 8.30 3.13 13.70
N ASN A 437 9.03 3.23 14.81
CA ASN A 437 9.82 4.39 15.19
C ASN A 437 11.30 4.01 15.40
N PRO A 438 12.13 4.10 14.36
CA PRO A 438 13.56 3.79 14.43
C PRO A 438 14.34 4.63 15.45
N ALA A 439 13.86 5.84 15.80
CA ALA A 439 14.50 6.69 16.79
C ALA A 439 14.36 6.17 18.24
N ALA A 440 13.48 5.19 18.47
CA ALA A 440 13.39 4.50 19.77
C ALA A 440 14.58 3.55 20.04
N GLY A 441 15.37 3.21 19.01
CA GLY A 441 16.52 2.32 19.14
C GLY A 441 16.17 0.89 18.78
N ASN A 442 16.21 -0.02 19.76
CA ASN A 442 15.99 -1.45 19.56
C ASN A 442 14.99 -1.99 20.58
N GLY A 443 13.81 -2.37 20.09
CA GLY A 443 12.69 -2.87 20.87
C GLY A 443 11.96 -1.80 21.68
N ASN A 444 11.05 -2.26 22.54
CA ASN A 444 10.22 -1.41 23.40
C ASN A 444 10.60 -1.50 24.88
N ALA A 445 11.55 -2.36 25.23
CA ALA A 445 12.11 -2.54 26.58
C ALA A 445 12.23 -1.23 27.38
N SER A 446 12.94 -0.25 26.81
CA SER A 446 13.20 1.07 27.44
C SER A 446 12.14 2.13 27.14
N GLY A 447 11.04 1.75 26.50
CA GLY A 447 9.99 2.66 26.08
C GLY A 447 9.24 3.32 27.26
N PRO A 448 8.56 4.45 27.01
CA PRO A 448 8.53 5.20 25.75
C PRO A 448 9.83 5.99 25.47
N PRO A 449 10.20 6.25 24.20
CA PRO A 449 9.46 5.90 22.99
C PRO A 449 9.50 4.40 22.66
N ASP A 450 8.44 3.88 22.03
CA ASP A 450 8.40 2.48 21.56
C ASP A 450 8.89 2.43 20.12
N GLU A 451 9.64 1.39 19.77
CA GLU A 451 9.99 1.09 18.38
C GLU A 451 8.79 0.54 17.61
N VAL A 452 8.06 -0.41 18.19
CA VAL A 452 6.92 -1.08 17.55
C VAL A 452 5.65 -0.84 18.34
N TYR A 453 4.60 -0.35 17.69
CA TYR A 453 3.29 -0.15 18.32
C TYR A 453 2.16 -0.62 17.41
N VAL A 454 1.37 -1.60 17.86
CA VAL A 454 0.22 -2.14 17.10
C VAL A 454 -1.01 -1.27 17.29
N PHE A 455 -1.66 -0.84 16.22
CA PHE A 455 -2.93 -0.11 16.32
C PHE A 455 -4.08 -1.07 16.64
N ARG A 456 -4.90 -0.69 17.61
CA ARG A 456 -6.03 -1.49 18.11
C ARG A 456 -7.15 -0.61 18.65
N PRO A 457 -8.41 -1.07 18.64
CA PRO A 457 -9.55 -0.29 19.13
C PRO A 457 -9.29 0.29 20.53
N ASP A 458 -9.62 1.57 20.70
CA ASP A 458 -9.48 2.35 21.93
C ASP A 458 -8.03 2.50 22.45
N GLY A 459 -7.03 2.09 21.65
CA GLY A 459 -5.62 2.20 21.99
C GLY A 459 -5.07 3.60 21.76
N SER A 460 -4.25 4.09 22.69
CA SER A 460 -3.53 5.37 22.58
C SER A 460 -2.14 5.29 23.24
N LEU A 461 -1.39 6.39 23.24
CA LEU A 461 -0.12 6.47 23.97
C LEU A 461 -0.25 6.25 25.50
N THR A 462 -1.47 6.36 26.04
CA THR A 462 -1.77 6.23 27.48
C THR A 462 -2.85 5.21 27.79
N ASN A 463 -3.43 4.55 26.78
CA ASN A 463 -4.44 3.50 26.95
C ASN A 463 -4.06 2.24 26.17
N THR A 464 -4.08 1.08 26.83
CA THR A 464 -3.80 -0.21 26.18
C THR A 464 -4.81 -0.51 25.07
N GLY A 465 -6.08 -0.13 25.22
CA GLY A 465 -7.13 -0.53 24.26
C GLY A 465 -7.31 -2.05 24.19
N ASN A 466 -7.93 -2.54 23.12
CA ASN A 466 -8.24 -3.96 22.95
C ASN A 466 -7.34 -4.65 21.92
N LEU A 467 -6.18 -5.14 22.38
CA LEU A 467 -5.20 -5.82 21.53
C LEU A 467 -5.74 -7.08 20.85
N ASN A 468 -6.67 -7.82 21.46
CA ASN A 468 -7.25 -9.02 20.85
C ASN A 468 -8.07 -8.70 19.58
N ASN A 469 -8.48 -7.43 19.42
CA ASN A 469 -9.16 -6.92 18.26
C ASN A 469 -8.25 -5.99 17.43
N ALA A 470 -6.93 -6.19 17.35
CA ALA A 470 -6.09 -5.28 16.57
C ALA A 470 -6.38 -5.31 15.06
N VAL A 471 -6.72 -6.49 14.50
CA VAL A 471 -6.83 -6.73 13.05
C VAL A 471 -8.05 -6.11 12.35
N PHE A 472 -7.85 -5.71 11.10
CA PHE A 472 -8.82 -5.12 10.17
C PHE A 472 -9.32 -6.15 9.13
N GLY A 473 -10.51 -5.92 8.59
CA GLY A 473 -11.20 -6.76 7.59
C GLY A 473 -12.72 -6.52 7.58
N THR A 474 -13.38 -6.80 6.45
CA THR A 474 -14.85 -6.72 6.34
C THR A 474 -15.55 -7.66 7.31
N ASP A 475 -14.92 -8.77 7.70
CA ASP A 475 -15.45 -9.74 8.68
C ASP A 475 -15.74 -9.14 10.07
N TYR A 476 -15.18 -7.96 10.36
CA TYR A 476 -15.32 -7.27 11.64
C TYR A 476 -15.87 -5.85 11.51
N ASP A 477 -16.36 -5.45 10.32
CA ASP A 477 -16.76 -4.06 10.01
C ASP A 477 -15.63 -3.04 10.31
N ARG A 478 -14.38 -3.45 10.06
CA ARG A 478 -13.18 -2.63 10.27
C ARG A 478 -12.37 -2.57 8.99
N THR A 479 -12.88 -1.81 8.04
CA THR A 479 -12.35 -1.73 6.67
C THR A 479 -11.45 -0.53 6.44
N GLU A 480 -11.27 0.34 7.44
CA GLU A 480 -10.58 1.62 7.31
C GLU A 480 -9.66 1.90 8.51
N PHE A 481 -8.52 2.53 8.24
CA PHE A 481 -7.56 3.05 9.20
C PHE A 481 -6.98 4.37 8.70
N ASN A 482 -7.29 5.46 9.41
CA ASN A 482 -6.78 6.81 9.12
C ASN A 482 -6.71 7.68 10.40
N ASP A 483 -6.46 8.98 10.24
CA ASP A 483 -6.33 9.92 11.36
C ASP A 483 -7.63 10.16 12.15
N TYR A 484 -8.79 9.73 11.64
CA TYR A 484 -10.12 9.97 12.20
C TYR A 484 -10.89 8.68 12.58
N THR A 485 -10.34 7.50 12.35
CA THR A 485 -10.97 6.21 12.69
C THR A 485 -10.74 5.80 14.15
N ASN A 486 -11.30 4.66 14.59
CA ASN A 486 -10.92 3.99 15.84
C ASN A 486 -10.34 2.58 15.54
N PRO A 487 -9.04 2.33 15.77
CA PRO A 487 -8.04 3.30 16.22
C PRO A 487 -7.77 4.39 15.18
N ASN A 488 -7.37 5.57 15.65
CA ASN A 488 -6.83 6.61 14.78
C ASN A 488 -5.32 6.40 14.60
N ALA A 489 -4.78 6.81 13.46
CA ALA A 489 -3.35 6.83 13.22
C ALA A 489 -2.69 7.96 14.02
N PHE A 490 -1.57 7.67 14.68
CA PHE A 490 -0.79 8.66 15.42
C PHE A 490 0.69 8.29 15.49
N LEU A 491 1.54 9.29 15.74
CA LEU A 491 2.99 9.20 15.89
C LEU A 491 3.42 9.17 17.36
N GLN A 492 4.71 8.90 17.62
CA GLN A 492 5.23 8.77 18.99
C GLN A 492 4.96 9.98 19.89
N ASN A 493 4.99 11.17 19.29
CA ASN A 493 4.79 12.46 19.93
C ASN A 493 3.31 12.82 20.13
N GLY A 494 2.38 11.97 19.66
CA GLY A 494 0.94 12.17 19.72
C GLY A 494 0.34 12.98 18.56
N SER A 495 1.12 13.41 17.58
CA SER A 495 0.57 14.02 16.36
C SER A 495 -0.10 12.98 15.47
N VAL A 496 -0.96 13.43 14.56
CA VAL A 496 -1.64 12.59 13.56
C VAL A 496 -0.66 11.81 12.69
N GLY A 497 -1.05 10.61 12.28
CA GLY A 497 -0.22 9.65 11.55
C GLY A 497 -0.05 9.99 10.07
N GLY A 498 -1.07 10.56 9.42
CA GLY A 498 -1.01 10.94 8.01
C GLY A 498 -0.93 9.72 7.08
N VAL A 499 -1.79 8.73 7.30
CA VAL A 499 -1.90 7.51 6.47
C VAL A 499 -3.38 7.16 6.29
N TYR A 500 -3.79 6.77 5.09
CA TYR A 500 -5.17 6.40 4.78
C TYR A 500 -5.20 5.02 4.13
N ILE A 501 -5.76 4.07 4.86
CA ILE A 501 -5.94 2.68 4.41
C ILE A 501 -7.43 2.39 4.46
N TYR A 502 -7.99 1.88 3.37
CA TYR A 502 -9.43 1.60 3.24
C TYR A 502 -9.68 0.39 2.34
N ASP A 503 -10.94 0.01 2.16
CA ASP A 503 -11.35 -1.17 1.38
C ASP A 503 -10.61 -2.45 1.77
N VAL A 504 -10.33 -2.63 3.07
CA VAL A 504 -9.70 -3.86 3.56
C VAL A 504 -10.67 -5.03 3.37
N SER A 505 -10.32 -5.99 2.51
CA SER A 505 -11.18 -7.10 2.11
C SER A 505 -11.50 -8.07 3.25
N SER A 506 -12.32 -9.08 2.97
CA SER A 506 -12.51 -10.22 3.87
C SER A 506 -11.25 -11.08 3.96
N ILE A 507 -11.17 -11.87 5.04
CA ILE A 507 -10.16 -12.88 5.28
C ILE A 507 -10.25 -13.96 4.18
N GLY A 508 -9.10 -14.33 3.60
CA GLY A 508 -8.99 -15.34 2.55
C GLY A 508 -7.57 -15.88 2.42
N ASP A 509 -7.22 -16.49 1.29
CA ASP A 509 -5.84 -16.90 0.99
C ASP A 509 -4.90 -15.71 0.76
N SER A 510 -5.48 -14.58 0.36
CA SER A 510 -4.88 -13.25 0.35
C SER A 510 -5.94 -12.24 0.75
N MET A 511 -5.53 -11.10 1.29
CA MET A 511 -6.39 -9.93 1.47
C MET A 511 -6.00 -8.85 0.46
N THR A 512 -6.90 -7.89 0.24
CA THR A 512 -6.60 -6.63 -0.45
C THR A 512 -6.91 -5.44 0.45
N PHE A 513 -6.22 -4.34 0.23
CA PHE A 513 -6.48 -3.04 0.86
C PHE A 513 -6.05 -1.93 -0.09
N SER A 514 -6.70 -0.79 0.00
CA SER A 514 -6.33 0.42 -0.74
C SER A 514 -5.55 1.37 0.17
N VAL A 515 -4.54 2.03 -0.40
CA VAL A 515 -3.78 3.08 0.27
C VAL A 515 -3.96 4.38 -0.50
N ASP A 516 -4.13 5.47 0.22
CA ASP A 516 -4.03 6.81 -0.33
C ASP A 516 -3.12 7.68 0.55
N PHE A 517 -2.50 8.67 -0.06
CA PHE A 517 -1.53 9.54 0.58
C PHE A 517 -2.15 10.94 0.74
N PRO A 518 -2.57 11.32 1.96
CA PRO A 518 -3.05 12.67 2.23
C PRO A 518 -1.86 13.64 2.07
N GLY A 519 -1.80 14.32 0.93
CA GLY A 519 -0.75 15.28 0.58
C GLY A 519 -1.32 16.67 0.41
N GLN A 520 -0.47 17.63 0.03
CA GLN A 520 -0.97 18.90 -0.47
C GLN A 520 -1.93 18.62 -1.63
N THR A 521 -3.15 19.14 -1.52
CA THR A 521 -4.17 18.93 -2.55
C THR A 521 -3.61 19.31 -3.92
N GLN A 522 -3.95 18.58 -4.98
CA GLN A 522 -3.71 19.00 -6.35
C GLN A 522 -5.05 19.11 -7.06
N ALA A 523 -5.53 20.35 -7.23
CA ALA A 523 -6.83 20.57 -7.84
C ALA A 523 -6.84 20.16 -9.32
N ALA A 524 -7.83 19.36 -9.70
CA ALA A 524 -8.07 18.95 -11.08
C ALA A 524 -9.57 18.69 -11.27
N PHE A 525 -10.08 18.94 -12.48
CA PHE A 525 -11.48 18.69 -12.80
C PHE A 525 -11.71 18.35 -14.27
N SER A 526 -12.86 17.75 -14.53
CA SER A 526 -13.42 17.55 -15.87
C SER A 526 -14.91 17.94 -15.92
N SER A 527 -15.51 17.91 -17.10
CA SER A 527 -16.95 18.14 -17.33
C SER A 527 -17.44 17.21 -18.43
N ASN A 528 -18.76 16.99 -18.49
CA ASN A 528 -19.36 16.11 -19.50
C ASN A 528 -19.37 16.72 -20.92
N ILE A 529 -19.37 18.05 -21.07
CA ILE A 529 -19.35 18.75 -22.36
C ILE A 529 -18.53 20.05 -22.30
N LYS A 530 -17.96 20.46 -23.43
CA LYS A 530 -17.19 21.73 -23.55
C LYS A 530 -17.87 22.80 -24.39
N VAL A 531 -18.90 22.44 -25.13
CA VAL A 531 -19.78 23.37 -25.83
C VAL A 531 -21.21 23.01 -25.51
N ALA A 532 -21.98 23.96 -25.00
CA ALA A 532 -23.34 23.75 -24.56
C ALA A 532 -24.26 24.87 -25.03
N CYS A 533 -25.56 24.65 -25.00
CA CYS A 533 -26.53 25.72 -25.22
C CYS A 533 -26.86 26.50 -23.97
N VAL A 534 -27.43 27.68 -24.20
CA VAL A 534 -27.96 28.51 -23.11
C VAL A 534 -29.01 27.71 -22.34
N GLY A 535 -28.81 27.60 -21.02
CA GLY A 535 -29.70 26.89 -20.10
C GLY A 535 -29.50 25.37 -20.04
N GLU A 536 -28.61 24.78 -20.83
CA GLU A 536 -28.29 23.34 -20.75
C GLU A 536 -27.57 23.01 -19.44
N ALA A 537 -27.87 21.84 -18.88
CA ALA A 537 -27.25 21.35 -17.66
C ALA A 537 -25.89 20.71 -17.96
N ILE A 538 -24.86 21.14 -17.24
CA ILE A 538 -23.47 20.70 -17.39
C ILE A 538 -23.01 20.13 -16.04
N GLN A 539 -22.54 18.89 -16.07
CA GLN A 539 -22.00 18.18 -14.92
C GLN A 539 -20.48 18.35 -14.88
N PHE A 540 -19.97 18.86 -13.77
CA PHE A 540 -18.54 18.90 -13.46
C PHE A 540 -18.15 17.76 -12.52
N TYR A 541 -16.91 17.26 -12.67
CA TYR A 541 -16.37 16.18 -11.86
C TYR A 541 -15.04 16.61 -11.22
N ASP A 542 -14.94 16.46 -9.90
CA ASP A 542 -13.68 16.59 -9.19
C ASP A 542 -12.73 15.43 -9.54
N GLN A 543 -11.49 15.77 -9.89
CA GLN A 543 -10.40 14.84 -10.16
C GLN A 543 -9.17 15.15 -9.30
N SER A 544 -9.35 15.93 -8.24
CA SER A 544 -8.26 16.41 -7.40
C SER A 544 -7.62 15.27 -6.60
N THR A 545 -6.30 15.33 -6.41
CA THR A 545 -5.56 14.38 -5.56
C THR A 545 -5.27 14.99 -4.19
N GLY A 546 -4.82 14.17 -3.23
CA GLY A 546 -4.51 14.60 -1.86
C GLY A 546 -5.70 14.54 -0.89
N ILE A 547 -6.81 13.88 -1.26
CA ILE A 547 -7.99 13.69 -0.41
C ILE A 547 -8.59 15.04 0.05
N PRO A 548 -9.09 15.87 -0.89
CA PRO A 548 -9.77 17.10 -0.51
C PRO A 548 -11.06 16.81 0.27
N ASP A 549 -11.35 17.65 1.26
CA ASP A 549 -12.57 17.63 2.08
C ASP A 549 -13.49 18.84 1.81
N SER A 550 -13.03 19.78 0.98
CA SER A 550 -13.73 21.01 0.65
C SER A 550 -13.39 21.48 -0.76
N TRP A 551 -14.41 22.03 -1.45
CA TRP A 551 -14.32 22.53 -2.81
C TRP A 551 -14.90 23.94 -2.88
N GLU A 552 -14.40 24.75 -3.80
CA GLU A 552 -14.99 26.03 -4.20
C GLU A 552 -14.88 26.17 -5.72
N TRP A 553 -16.03 26.25 -6.38
CA TRP A 553 -16.15 26.44 -7.83
C TRP A 553 -16.46 27.89 -8.17
N ILE A 554 -15.66 28.47 -9.06
CA ILE A 554 -15.88 29.82 -9.58
C ILE A 554 -16.02 29.73 -11.11
N PHE A 555 -17.12 30.28 -11.60
CA PHE A 555 -17.43 30.39 -13.02
C PHE A 555 -17.39 31.87 -13.43
N GLU A 556 -16.58 32.20 -14.43
CA GLU A 556 -16.41 33.56 -14.93
C GLU A 556 -16.74 33.64 -16.42
N PRO A 557 -17.68 34.51 -16.85
CA PRO A 557 -18.49 35.44 -16.05
C PRO A 557 -19.40 34.73 -15.03
N ALA A 558 -19.71 35.41 -13.92
CA ALA A 558 -20.55 34.91 -12.82
C ALA A 558 -22.04 34.83 -13.20
N LEU A 559 -22.33 34.03 -14.22
CA LEU A 559 -23.64 33.83 -14.84
C LEU A 559 -24.09 32.36 -14.80
N ALA A 560 -23.35 31.52 -14.08
CA ALA A 560 -23.73 30.15 -13.78
C ALA A 560 -24.89 30.10 -12.78
N THR A 561 -25.85 29.21 -13.02
CA THR A 561 -26.92 28.84 -12.10
C THR A 561 -26.75 27.38 -11.71
N TYR A 562 -26.55 27.11 -10.42
CA TYR A 562 -26.48 25.74 -9.90
C TYR A 562 -27.85 25.06 -9.98
N LEU A 563 -27.84 23.80 -10.40
CA LEU A 563 -29.01 22.95 -10.57
C LEU A 563 -28.94 21.76 -9.60
N GLU A 564 -30.04 21.01 -9.51
CA GLU A 564 -30.10 19.72 -8.77
C GLU A 564 -29.70 19.77 -7.29
N GLY A 565 -29.81 20.94 -6.66
CA GLY A 565 -29.42 21.15 -5.26
C GLY A 565 -27.91 21.27 -5.05
N SER A 566 -27.11 21.34 -6.12
CA SER A 566 -25.69 21.65 -6.02
C SER A 566 -25.44 23.14 -5.74
N ASP A 567 -24.21 23.44 -5.33
CA ASP A 567 -23.70 24.79 -5.05
C ASP A 567 -22.18 24.85 -5.32
N SER A 568 -21.56 26.00 -5.03
CA SER A 568 -20.12 26.20 -5.26
C SER A 568 -19.24 25.32 -4.40
N THR A 569 -19.78 24.65 -3.37
CA THR A 569 -19.02 23.79 -2.46
C THR A 569 -19.22 22.30 -2.72
N SER A 570 -20.08 21.96 -3.68
CA SER A 570 -20.36 20.59 -4.07
C SER A 570 -19.14 19.95 -4.75
N LYS A 571 -18.81 18.69 -4.40
CA LYS A 571 -17.72 17.95 -5.04
C LYS A 571 -17.89 17.85 -6.56
N ASN A 572 -19.11 17.55 -7.02
CA ASN A 572 -19.45 17.39 -8.43
C ASN A 572 -20.69 18.23 -8.77
N PRO A 573 -20.56 19.55 -9.00
CA PRO A 573 -21.72 20.43 -9.20
C PRO A 573 -22.35 20.25 -10.59
N VAL A 574 -23.65 20.54 -10.67
CA VAL A 574 -24.40 20.66 -11.92
C VAL A 574 -24.76 22.12 -12.12
N VAL A 575 -24.36 22.71 -13.25
CA VAL A 575 -24.60 24.13 -13.53
C VAL A 575 -25.22 24.34 -14.90
N SER A 576 -25.89 25.47 -15.08
CA SER A 576 -26.32 25.97 -16.39
C SER A 576 -25.94 27.44 -16.55
N PHE A 577 -25.81 27.89 -17.79
CA PHE A 577 -25.41 29.26 -18.10
C PHE A 577 -26.48 29.97 -18.90
N ASN A 578 -26.81 31.20 -18.52
CA ASN A 578 -27.94 31.93 -19.08
C ASN A 578 -27.58 32.91 -20.21
N GLN A 579 -26.30 33.00 -20.57
CA GLN A 579 -25.81 33.87 -21.65
C GLN A 579 -24.73 33.15 -22.48
N GLU A 580 -24.75 33.43 -23.78
CA GLU A 580 -23.70 32.98 -24.71
C GLU A 580 -22.34 33.60 -24.36
N GLY A 581 -21.27 32.86 -24.62
CA GLY A 581 -19.89 33.30 -24.41
C GLY A 581 -18.97 32.21 -23.90
N ASP A 582 -17.68 32.56 -23.80
CA ASP A 582 -16.65 31.70 -23.21
C ASP A 582 -16.61 31.88 -21.69
N TYR A 583 -16.51 30.76 -20.98
CA TYR A 583 -16.44 30.70 -19.54
C TYR A 583 -15.11 30.13 -19.07
N THR A 584 -14.50 30.84 -18.13
CA THR A 584 -13.35 30.40 -17.36
C THR A 584 -13.85 29.67 -16.11
N ILE A 585 -13.29 28.50 -15.83
CA ILE A 585 -13.66 27.68 -14.67
C ILE A 585 -12.45 27.56 -13.75
N THR A 586 -12.71 27.83 -12.48
CA THR A 586 -11.75 27.69 -11.39
C THR A 586 -12.30 26.70 -10.38
N LEU A 587 -11.45 25.74 -9.98
CA LEU A 587 -11.70 24.87 -8.83
C LEU A 587 -10.61 25.09 -7.80
N THR A 588 -11.02 25.44 -6.58
CA THR A 588 -10.16 25.34 -5.39
C THR A 588 -10.59 24.12 -4.60
N ALA A 589 -9.69 23.14 -4.46
CA ALA A 589 -9.89 21.98 -3.60
C ALA A 589 -8.94 22.09 -2.41
N SER A 590 -9.40 21.76 -1.20
CA SER A 590 -8.61 21.92 0.03
C SER A 590 -8.76 20.72 0.96
N ASN A 591 -7.77 20.58 1.83
CA ASN A 591 -7.73 19.69 2.98
C ASN A 591 -6.89 20.34 4.09
N ASP A 592 -6.68 19.63 5.19
CA ASP A 592 -5.85 20.06 6.33
C ASP A 592 -4.37 20.41 5.95
N PHE A 593 -3.89 19.96 4.78
CA PHE A 593 -2.54 20.24 4.27
C PHE A 593 -2.47 21.50 3.39
N GLY A 594 -3.61 22.08 3.07
CA GLY A 594 -3.74 23.36 2.38
C GLY A 594 -4.50 23.28 1.05
N PRO A 595 -4.95 24.45 0.55
CA PRO A 595 -5.70 24.54 -0.68
C PRO A 595 -4.80 24.39 -1.90
N SER A 596 -5.43 23.99 -3.01
CA SER A 596 -4.88 24.02 -4.35
C SER A 596 -5.93 24.54 -5.30
N THR A 597 -5.50 25.35 -6.26
CA THR A 597 -6.42 26.01 -7.20
C THR A 597 -5.95 25.75 -8.62
N ILE A 598 -6.87 25.29 -9.45
CA ILE A 598 -6.69 25.18 -10.90
C ILE A 598 -7.60 26.19 -11.59
N HIS A 599 -7.02 26.93 -12.55
CA HIS A 599 -7.71 27.93 -13.35
C HIS A 599 -7.63 27.54 -14.82
N GLN A 600 -8.77 27.32 -15.48
CA GLN A 600 -8.84 26.98 -16.89
C GLN A 600 -9.60 28.08 -17.66
N THR A 601 -8.85 28.89 -18.41
CA THR A 601 -9.38 29.98 -19.23
C THR A 601 -10.12 29.43 -20.45
N ASP A 602 -11.27 30.03 -20.77
CA ASP A 602 -12.12 29.69 -21.93
C ASP A 602 -12.36 28.17 -22.06
N TYR A 603 -12.59 27.51 -20.92
CA TYR A 603 -12.70 26.06 -20.84
C TYR A 603 -14.03 25.54 -21.45
N LEU A 604 -15.08 26.35 -21.38
CA LEU A 604 -16.44 26.03 -21.78
C LEU A 604 -17.01 27.15 -22.65
N HIS A 605 -17.61 26.81 -23.79
CA HIS A 605 -18.33 27.75 -24.64
C HIS A 605 -19.85 27.54 -24.55
N ILE A 606 -20.61 28.62 -24.36
CA ILE A 606 -22.07 28.60 -24.38
C ILE A 606 -22.57 29.30 -25.63
N GLY A 607 -23.38 28.58 -26.41
CA GLY A 607 -23.94 29.04 -27.69
C GLY A 607 -23.39 28.30 -28.90
N SER A 608 -23.94 28.62 -30.06
CA SER A 608 -23.55 28.02 -31.34
C SER A 608 -22.23 28.57 -31.88
N LEU A 609 -21.31 27.68 -32.26
CA LEU A 609 -20.02 28.01 -32.89
C LEU A 609 -20.10 27.90 -34.43
N TYR A 610 -19.48 28.85 -35.14
CA TYR A 610 -19.17 29.00 -36.59
C TYR A 610 -20.15 28.46 -37.67
N SER A 611 -20.10 29.07 -38.86
CA SER A 611 -20.95 28.75 -40.02
C SER A 611 -20.54 27.53 -40.85
N TRP A 612 -19.58 26.74 -40.38
CA TRP A 612 -19.08 25.54 -41.03
C TRP A 612 -18.66 24.55 -39.94
N PHE A 613 -19.18 23.32 -40.01
CA PHE A 613 -18.92 22.26 -39.03
C PHE A 613 -18.23 21.11 -39.75
N THR A 614 -17.05 20.71 -39.29
CA THR A 614 -16.30 19.57 -39.85
C THR A 614 -15.75 18.71 -38.73
N GLU A 615 -15.92 17.40 -38.85
CA GLU A 615 -15.40 16.41 -37.91
C GLU A 615 -14.86 15.20 -38.68
N ASN A 616 -13.62 14.81 -38.37
CA ASN A 616 -12.97 13.64 -38.95
C ASN A 616 -12.41 12.68 -37.89
N PHE A 617 -12.75 12.90 -36.60
CA PHE A 617 -12.45 12.06 -35.45
C PHE A 617 -10.96 11.81 -35.12
N GLU A 618 -10.02 12.29 -35.95
CA GLU A 618 -8.56 12.14 -35.75
C GLU A 618 -8.03 12.90 -34.52
N SER A 619 -8.76 13.91 -34.04
CA SER A 619 -8.36 14.73 -32.89
C SER A 619 -8.75 14.13 -31.53
N GLY A 620 -9.36 12.95 -31.51
CA GLY A 620 -9.93 12.36 -30.30
C GLY A 620 -11.20 13.07 -29.86
N ALA A 621 -12.09 13.42 -30.79
CA ALA A 621 -13.24 14.32 -30.56
C ALA A 621 -14.17 13.95 -29.38
N PHE A 622 -14.24 12.67 -29.01
CA PHE A 622 -14.99 12.20 -27.84
C PHE A 622 -14.40 12.70 -26.51
N THR A 623 -13.08 12.91 -26.43
CA THR A 623 -12.41 13.35 -25.19
C THR A 623 -12.37 14.86 -25.02
N ASN A 624 -12.65 15.63 -26.07
CA ASN A 624 -12.66 17.09 -26.03
C ASN A 624 -14.05 17.69 -25.76
N GLY A 625 -15.08 16.86 -25.55
CA GLY A 625 -16.44 17.29 -25.22
C GLY A 625 -17.17 18.03 -26.35
N SER A 626 -16.78 17.76 -27.61
CA SER A 626 -17.43 18.28 -28.83
C SER A 626 -18.64 17.44 -29.27
N TRP A 627 -18.79 16.26 -28.69
CA TRP A 627 -19.90 15.33 -28.91
C TRP A 627 -20.44 14.83 -27.57
N SER A 628 -21.74 14.60 -27.48
CA SER A 628 -22.38 13.95 -26.34
C SER A 628 -23.03 12.62 -26.76
N ILE A 629 -23.11 11.67 -25.83
CA ILE A 629 -23.71 10.36 -26.04
C ILE A 629 -24.94 10.21 -25.16
N GLU A 630 -26.07 9.85 -25.75
CA GLU A 630 -27.23 9.34 -25.02
C GLU A 630 -27.23 7.81 -25.11
N ASN A 631 -27.00 7.14 -23.98
CA ASN A 631 -26.98 5.68 -23.83
C ASN A 631 -27.98 5.25 -22.74
N PRO A 632 -29.27 5.06 -23.07
CA PRO A 632 -30.34 4.82 -22.09
C PRO A 632 -30.21 3.49 -21.32
N ASP A 633 -29.55 2.48 -21.88
CA ASP A 633 -29.44 1.16 -21.25
C ASP A 633 -28.09 0.93 -20.57
N ASN A 634 -27.19 1.92 -20.63
CA ASN A 634 -25.80 1.84 -20.16
C ASN A 634 -25.04 0.64 -20.78
N GLY A 635 -25.40 0.26 -22.02
CA GLY A 635 -24.81 -0.83 -22.78
C GLY A 635 -23.57 -0.42 -23.59
N ILE A 636 -23.24 -1.22 -24.61
CA ILE A 636 -22.23 -0.85 -25.61
C ILE A 636 -22.76 0.33 -26.42
N THR A 637 -21.93 1.35 -26.63
CA THR A 637 -22.37 2.60 -27.28
C THR A 637 -21.31 3.14 -28.24
N TRP A 638 -21.52 4.36 -28.74
CA TRP A 638 -20.60 5.05 -29.66
C TRP A 638 -19.19 5.20 -29.08
N GLY A 639 -18.18 4.92 -29.90
CA GLY A 639 -16.76 5.08 -29.56
C GLY A 639 -15.89 5.29 -30.79
N LEU A 640 -14.60 5.54 -30.56
CA LEU A 640 -13.60 5.64 -31.63
C LEU A 640 -13.02 4.27 -31.96
N HIS A 641 -12.94 3.97 -33.25
CA HIS A 641 -12.39 2.73 -33.78
C HIS A 641 -11.27 3.01 -34.78
N ASN A 642 -10.23 2.18 -34.75
CA ASN A 642 -9.15 2.24 -35.74
C ASN A 642 -9.68 1.80 -37.10
N VAL A 643 -9.44 2.62 -38.12
CA VAL A 643 -9.91 2.39 -39.50
C VAL A 643 -8.82 2.68 -40.51
N GLY A 644 -9.06 2.31 -41.77
CA GLY A 644 -8.24 2.73 -42.90
C GLY A 644 -9.08 3.05 -44.13
N GLY A 645 -8.48 3.77 -45.09
CA GLY A 645 -9.03 3.95 -46.43
C GLY A 645 -9.70 5.29 -46.72
N ASN A 646 -10.00 6.11 -45.72
CA ASN A 646 -10.75 7.38 -45.88
C ASN A 646 -9.93 8.64 -45.52
N GLY A 647 -8.59 8.54 -45.58
CA GLY A 647 -7.69 9.67 -45.28
C GLY A 647 -7.40 9.89 -43.80
N GLY A 648 -8.05 9.13 -42.91
CA GLY A 648 -7.83 9.11 -41.47
C GLY A 648 -7.41 7.73 -40.93
N SER A 649 -7.29 7.63 -39.62
CA SER A 649 -6.98 6.43 -38.86
C SER A 649 -8.02 6.11 -37.78
N LEU A 650 -8.97 7.02 -37.50
CA LEU A 650 -10.00 6.90 -36.48
C LEU A 650 -11.37 7.29 -37.04
N ALA A 651 -12.40 6.51 -36.73
CA ALA A 651 -13.79 6.86 -37.04
C ALA A 651 -14.70 6.60 -35.84
N ALA A 652 -15.84 7.28 -35.78
CA ALA A 652 -16.87 7.05 -34.77
C ALA A 652 -17.75 5.86 -35.17
N GLY A 653 -18.03 4.95 -34.25
CA GLY A 653 -18.89 3.81 -34.54
C GLY A 653 -19.38 3.05 -33.31
N ILE A 654 -20.21 2.04 -33.55
CA ILE A 654 -20.64 1.07 -32.54
C ILE A 654 -20.33 -0.33 -33.03
N ASP A 655 -19.72 -1.14 -32.17
CA ASP A 655 -19.48 -2.56 -32.43
C ASP A 655 -20.68 -3.42 -32.01
N PHE A 656 -21.62 -3.61 -32.93
CA PHE A 656 -22.78 -4.47 -32.71
C PHE A 656 -22.44 -5.95 -32.57
N ARG A 657 -21.25 -6.40 -33.00
CA ARG A 657 -20.86 -7.81 -32.94
C ARG A 657 -20.74 -8.31 -31.50
N ASN A 658 -20.40 -7.39 -30.60
CA ASN A 658 -20.29 -7.63 -29.17
C ASN A 658 -21.54 -7.17 -28.39
N TYR A 659 -22.56 -6.63 -29.07
CA TYR A 659 -23.73 -6.04 -28.43
C TYR A 659 -24.95 -6.95 -28.49
N TYR A 660 -25.08 -7.83 -27.49
CA TYR A 660 -26.12 -8.87 -27.44
C TYR A 660 -27.54 -8.35 -27.13
N SER A 661 -27.68 -7.12 -26.64
CA SER A 661 -28.97 -6.51 -26.36
C SER A 661 -29.60 -6.00 -27.67
N ILE A 662 -30.67 -6.65 -28.10
CA ILE A 662 -31.38 -6.30 -29.33
C ILE A 662 -32.37 -5.15 -29.07
N GLY A 663 -32.45 -4.23 -30.02
CA GLY A 663 -33.42 -3.14 -30.05
C GLY A 663 -33.07 -1.94 -29.20
N GLN A 664 -31.82 -1.87 -28.73
CA GLN A 664 -31.28 -0.71 -28.02
C GLN A 664 -31.00 0.42 -29.00
N ARG A 665 -31.01 1.65 -28.48
CA ARG A 665 -30.78 2.87 -29.25
C ARG A 665 -29.78 3.76 -28.53
N ASP A 666 -28.79 4.19 -29.27
CA ASP A 666 -27.72 5.06 -28.79
C ASP A 666 -27.58 6.25 -29.73
N ARG A 667 -27.46 7.46 -29.18
CA ARG A 667 -27.23 8.67 -29.98
C ARG A 667 -25.85 9.23 -29.77
N LEU A 668 -25.22 9.63 -30.88
CA LEU A 668 -24.08 10.51 -30.91
C LEU A 668 -24.56 11.90 -31.37
N ILE A 669 -24.45 12.90 -30.50
CA ILE A 669 -25.03 14.23 -30.67
C ILE A 669 -23.92 15.27 -30.82
N SER A 670 -23.99 16.09 -31.86
CA SER A 670 -23.02 17.16 -32.10
C SER A 670 -23.16 18.30 -31.08
N MET A 671 -22.07 19.03 -30.87
CA MET A 671 -22.14 20.40 -30.34
C MET A 671 -23.12 21.29 -31.14
N PRO A 672 -23.66 22.37 -30.54
CA PRO A 672 -24.48 23.33 -31.26
C PRO A 672 -23.62 24.13 -32.25
N PHE A 673 -24.11 24.26 -33.49
CA PHE A 673 -23.47 25.04 -34.55
C PHE A 673 -24.42 26.04 -35.21
N ASP A 674 -23.84 27.02 -35.90
CA ASP A 674 -24.55 28.20 -36.38
C ASP A 674 -24.77 28.16 -37.90
N LEU A 675 -26.01 28.12 -38.39
CA LEU A 675 -26.32 28.22 -39.83
C LEU A 675 -26.81 29.61 -40.24
N SER A 676 -26.78 30.60 -39.35
CA SER A 676 -27.39 31.91 -39.55
C SER A 676 -26.79 32.73 -40.70
N ASN A 677 -25.52 32.48 -41.00
CA ASN A 677 -24.78 33.16 -42.08
C ASN A 677 -24.85 32.42 -43.42
N LEU A 678 -25.55 31.29 -43.51
CA LEU A 678 -25.67 30.50 -44.73
C LEU A 678 -27.01 30.77 -45.44
N SER A 679 -26.98 30.76 -46.77
CA SER A 679 -28.20 30.82 -47.60
C SER A 679 -28.73 29.44 -47.99
N ASN A 680 -27.89 28.42 -47.84
CA ASN A 680 -28.14 27.02 -48.13
C ASN A 680 -27.12 26.19 -47.32
N ALA A 681 -27.49 24.97 -46.95
CA ALA A 681 -26.64 24.09 -46.16
C ALA A 681 -26.90 22.63 -46.55
N ASN A 682 -25.86 21.80 -46.54
CA ASN A 682 -25.96 20.36 -46.66
C ASN A 682 -25.08 19.69 -45.61
N LEU A 683 -25.56 18.58 -45.05
CA LEU A 683 -24.79 17.67 -44.23
C LEU A 683 -24.28 16.54 -45.12
N SER A 684 -22.97 16.36 -45.20
CA SER A 684 -22.33 15.17 -45.77
C SER A 684 -21.56 14.41 -44.71
N PHE A 685 -21.52 13.09 -44.83
CA PHE A 685 -20.67 12.24 -44.02
C PHE A 685 -20.40 10.93 -44.77
N GLU A 686 -19.26 10.33 -44.44
CA GLU A 686 -18.91 8.99 -44.89
C GLU A 686 -19.40 7.95 -43.90
N HIS A 687 -19.73 6.76 -44.39
CA HIS A 687 -20.07 5.62 -43.55
C HIS A 687 -19.44 4.34 -44.08
N ALA A 688 -19.27 3.37 -43.18
CA ALA A 688 -18.88 2.02 -43.49
C ALA A 688 -19.76 1.01 -42.74
N TYR A 689 -20.29 0.03 -43.47
CA TYR A 689 -21.10 -1.07 -42.91
C TYR A 689 -21.09 -2.30 -43.82
N ALA A 690 -21.10 -3.50 -43.23
CA ALA A 690 -21.27 -4.75 -43.95
C ALA A 690 -22.38 -5.58 -43.32
N GLN A 691 -23.28 -6.17 -44.09
CA GLN A 691 -24.32 -7.02 -43.51
C GLN A 691 -23.72 -8.30 -42.90
N ASN A 692 -24.13 -8.65 -41.68
CA ASN A 692 -23.77 -9.92 -41.05
C ASN A 692 -24.62 -11.07 -41.61
N THR A 693 -24.05 -11.95 -42.42
CA THR A 693 -24.77 -13.06 -43.04
C THR A 693 -25.15 -14.18 -42.06
N SER A 694 -24.59 -14.19 -40.84
CA SER A 694 -24.99 -15.13 -39.79
C SER A 694 -26.35 -14.79 -39.16
N MET A 695 -26.93 -13.62 -39.45
CA MET A 695 -28.15 -13.09 -38.79
C MET A 695 -29.23 -12.59 -39.77
N VAL A 696 -29.42 -13.25 -40.92
CA VAL A 696 -30.49 -12.88 -41.88
C VAL A 696 -31.88 -13.23 -41.30
N PRO A 697 -32.85 -12.30 -41.22
CA PRO A 697 -33.01 -11.06 -42.00
C PRO A 697 -32.83 -9.76 -41.20
N TYR A 698 -32.14 -9.77 -40.06
CA TYR A 698 -32.10 -8.62 -39.19
C TYR A 698 -30.91 -7.69 -39.50
N THR A 699 -31.16 -6.39 -39.50
CA THR A 699 -30.18 -5.39 -39.90
C THR A 699 -30.20 -4.22 -38.92
N ASP A 700 -29.02 -3.72 -38.58
CA ASP A 700 -28.86 -2.51 -37.79
C ASP A 700 -29.23 -1.30 -38.65
N SER A 701 -29.56 -0.19 -38.00
CA SER A 701 -29.96 1.04 -38.70
C SER A 701 -29.24 2.24 -38.12
N LEU A 702 -28.97 3.22 -38.99
CA LEU A 702 -28.47 4.54 -38.67
C LEU A 702 -29.54 5.57 -39.02
N ILE A 703 -29.96 6.39 -38.05
CA ILE A 703 -30.97 7.42 -38.21
C ILE A 703 -30.30 8.77 -37.95
N VAL A 704 -30.51 9.73 -38.84
CA VAL A 704 -30.00 11.10 -38.69
C VAL A 704 -31.12 12.01 -38.28
N TYR A 705 -30.94 12.70 -37.16
CA TYR A 705 -31.85 13.70 -36.63
C TYR A 705 -31.21 15.09 -36.67
N LEU A 706 -32.06 16.11 -36.73
CA LEU A 706 -31.69 17.50 -36.52
C LEU A 706 -32.58 18.10 -35.44
N SER A 707 -31.97 18.95 -34.61
CA SER A 707 -32.68 19.82 -33.70
C SER A 707 -32.36 21.27 -34.05
N ASP A 708 -33.39 22.11 -34.05
CA ASP A 708 -33.31 23.58 -34.19
C ASP A 708 -33.65 24.32 -32.89
N ASP A 709 -33.75 23.57 -31.78
CA ASP A 709 -34.04 24.06 -30.43
C ASP A 709 -33.04 23.49 -29.41
N CYS A 710 -31.82 23.22 -29.89
CA CYS A 710 -30.70 22.70 -29.12
C CYS A 710 -30.95 21.40 -28.32
N GLY A 711 -31.63 20.46 -28.96
CA GLY A 711 -31.86 19.09 -28.49
C GLY A 711 -33.14 18.91 -27.67
N LEU A 712 -33.97 19.95 -27.51
CA LEU A 712 -35.27 19.83 -26.84
C LEU A 712 -36.27 19.02 -27.68
N SER A 713 -36.20 19.14 -29.00
CA SER A 713 -36.94 18.33 -29.97
C SER A 713 -36.06 17.90 -31.13
N TRP A 714 -36.42 16.75 -31.72
CA TRP A 714 -35.62 16.11 -32.77
C TRP A 714 -36.50 15.78 -33.97
N LEU A 715 -36.12 16.31 -35.14
CA LEU A 715 -36.70 15.97 -36.43
C LEU A 715 -35.85 14.90 -37.12
N ARG A 716 -36.47 13.79 -37.50
CA ARG A 716 -35.80 12.76 -38.31
C ARG A 716 -35.59 13.26 -39.74
N LEU A 717 -34.33 13.43 -40.14
CA LEU A 717 -33.94 13.85 -41.49
C LEU A 717 -33.80 12.65 -42.44
N ALA A 718 -33.16 11.59 -41.98
CA ALA A 718 -32.91 10.41 -42.78
C ALA A 718 -32.89 9.15 -41.90
N ALA A 719 -33.06 7.99 -42.53
CA ALA A 719 -32.75 6.72 -41.92
C ALA A 719 -32.24 5.74 -42.96
N TYR A 720 -31.26 5.00 -42.54
CA TYR A 720 -30.53 4.04 -43.33
C TYR A 720 -30.54 2.72 -42.57
N GLY A 721 -30.72 1.64 -43.31
CA GLY A 721 -30.71 0.28 -42.81
C GLY A 721 -30.62 -0.64 -44.02
N GLU A 722 -29.98 -1.78 -43.84
CA GLU A 722 -29.86 -2.74 -44.92
C GLU A 722 -31.22 -3.45 -45.12
N ASP A 723 -31.73 -3.48 -46.35
CA ASP A 723 -33.01 -4.11 -46.70
C ASP A 723 -32.82 -5.39 -47.53
N GLY A 724 -31.56 -5.80 -47.74
CA GLY A 724 -31.16 -6.95 -48.56
C GLY A 724 -30.87 -6.59 -50.02
N ASN A 725 -30.97 -5.32 -50.43
CA ASN A 725 -30.65 -4.83 -51.76
C ASN A 725 -29.33 -4.03 -51.83
N GLY A 726 -28.57 -3.91 -50.74
CA GLY A 726 -27.30 -3.19 -50.68
C GLY A 726 -27.47 -1.66 -50.66
N SER A 727 -28.59 -1.16 -50.14
CA SER A 727 -28.92 0.28 -50.13
C SER A 727 -28.15 1.08 -49.08
N PHE A 728 -27.51 0.42 -48.11
CA PHE A 728 -26.74 1.08 -47.05
C PHE A 728 -25.37 0.43 -46.82
N ALA A 729 -25.22 -0.87 -47.00
CA ALA A 729 -23.92 -1.50 -46.86
C ALA A 729 -22.90 -0.96 -47.89
N THR A 730 -21.64 -0.92 -47.50
CA THR A 730 -20.47 -0.43 -48.26
C THR A 730 -19.42 -1.52 -48.49
N HIS A 731 -19.66 -2.71 -47.95
CA HIS A 731 -18.87 -3.89 -48.18
C HIS A 731 -19.78 -5.12 -48.32
N GLU A 732 -19.34 -6.12 -49.09
CA GLU A 732 -20.09 -7.35 -49.32
C GLU A 732 -20.55 -8.02 -48.01
N PRO A 733 -21.74 -8.65 -47.97
CA PRO A 733 -22.19 -9.36 -46.78
C PRO A 733 -21.19 -10.43 -46.33
N THR A 734 -20.89 -10.49 -45.03
CA THR A 734 -19.85 -11.35 -44.46
C THR A 734 -20.27 -11.99 -43.14
N GLU A 735 -19.71 -13.18 -42.83
CA GLU A 735 -19.85 -13.83 -41.51
C GLU A 735 -18.78 -13.32 -40.51
N ASP A 736 -17.69 -12.78 -41.04
CA ASP A 736 -16.57 -12.23 -40.26
C ASP A 736 -16.92 -10.84 -39.71
N VAL A 737 -16.23 -10.44 -38.64
CA VAL A 737 -16.36 -9.09 -38.08
C VAL A 737 -15.77 -8.09 -39.05
N PHE A 738 -16.56 -7.08 -39.44
CA PHE A 738 -16.14 -6.08 -40.40
C PHE A 738 -15.69 -4.77 -39.73
N PHE A 739 -14.49 -4.33 -40.08
CA PHE A 739 -13.97 -2.97 -39.87
C PHE A 739 -13.30 -2.50 -41.19
N PRO A 740 -13.48 -1.24 -41.61
CA PRO A 740 -12.94 -0.77 -42.88
C PRO A 740 -11.41 -0.62 -42.82
N LEU A 741 -10.73 -1.13 -43.85
CA LEU A 741 -9.26 -1.12 -43.96
C LEU A 741 -8.76 -0.40 -45.22
N VAL A 742 -9.57 -0.38 -46.28
CA VAL A 742 -9.22 0.20 -47.58
C VAL A 742 -10.29 1.16 -48.06
N ALA A 743 -9.94 2.05 -49.01
CA ALA A 743 -10.85 3.08 -49.49
C ALA A 743 -12.18 2.52 -50.01
N THR A 744 -12.17 1.33 -50.63
CA THR A 744 -13.36 0.68 -51.17
C THR A 744 -14.32 0.13 -50.10
N ASP A 745 -13.96 0.16 -48.83
CA ASP A 745 -14.85 -0.24 -47.71
C ASP A 745 -15.77 0.90 -47.27
N TRP A 746 -15.49 2.13 -47.71
CA TRP A 746 -16.27 3.33 -47.44
C TRP A 746 -17.25 3.62 -48.57
N CYS A 747 -18.33 4.31 -48.25
CA CYS A 747 -19.32 4.75 -49.22
C CYS A 747 -18.69 5.47 -50.43
N GLY A 748 -19.31 5.34 -51.60
CA GLY A 748 -18.88 6.06 -52.82
C GLY A 748 -17.57 5.61 -53.48
N GLN A 749 -16.74 4.77 -52.84
CA GLN A 749 -15.43 4.37 -53.36
C GLN A 749 -15.35 2.89 -53.79
N GLY A 750 -16.32 2.05 -53.42
CA GLY A 750 -16.25 0.60 -53.65
C GLY A 750 -17.61 -0.08 -53.85
N TRP A 751 -17.85 -1.17 -53.10
CA TRP A 751 -19.11 -1.91 -53.16
C TRP A 751 -20.19 -1.13 -52.41
N GLY A 752 -21.45 -1.16 -52.88
CA GLY A 752 -22.58 -0.64 -52.11
C GLY A 752 -22.92 0.85 -52.30
N SER A 753 -23.38 1.50 -51.22
CA SER A 753 -24.07 2.80 -51.27
C SER A 753 -23.17 4.02 -51.54
N LEU A 754 -23.73 5.07 -52.16
CA LEU A 754 -23.09 6.39 -52.25
C LEU A 754 -23.01 7.05 -50.85
N CYS A 755 -22.07 7.97 -50.67
CA CYS A 755 -21.99 8.72 -49.41
C CYS A 755 -23.20 9.61 -49.18
N ASN A 756 -23.50 9.84 -47.91
CA ASN A 756 -24.71 10.52 -47.51
C ASN A 756 -24.57 12.02 -47.72
N ASN A 757 -25.60 12.61 -48.31
CA ASN A 757 -25.73 14.05 -48.48
C ASN A 757 -27.19 14.45 -48.22
N ILE A 758 -27.41 15.21 -47.14
CA ILE A 758 -28.73 15.60 -46.65
C ILE A 758 -28.86 17.12 -46.75
N ASN A 759 -29.89 17.59 -47.45
CA ASN A 759 -30.16 19.01 -47.61
C ASN A 759 -30.72 19.62 -46.32
N LEU A 760 -29.97 20.55 -45.73
CA LEU A 760 -30.32 21.30 -44.52
C LEU A 760 -30.75 22.75 -44.80
N SER A 761 -30.99 23.12 -46.06
CA SER A 761 -31.25 24.52 -46.45
C SER A 761 -32.52 25.12 -45.84
N ASN A 762 -33.44 24.31 -45.31
CA ASN A 762 -34.60 24.80 -44.56
C ASN A 762 -34.23 25.42 -43.21
N TRP A 763 -33.05 25.06 -42.67
CA TRP A 763 -32.50 25.58 -41.41
C TRP A 763 -31.36 26.57 -41.65
N ALA A 764 -31.04 26.89 -42.91
CA ALA A 764 -30.18 28.00 -43.24
C ALA A 764 -30.79 29.30 -42.68
N GLY A 765 -29.99 30.12 -42.02
CA GLY A 765 -30.47 31.30 -41.29
C GLY A 765 -30.79 31.06 -39.80
N GLN A 766 -30.68 29.83 -39.29
CA GLN A 766 -30.97 29.50 -37.90
C GLN A 766 -29.68 29.25 -37.07
N ARG A 767 -29.78 29.40 -35.74
CA ARG A 767 -28.70 29.14 -34.77
C ARG A 767 -29.04 27.91 -33.92
N ASP A 768 -28.09 27.50 -33.07
CA ASP A 768 -28.26 26.42 -32.09
C ASP A 768 -28.69 25.07 -32.71
N ILE A 769 -28.25 24.83 -33.95
CA ILE A 769 -28.55 23.60 -34.66
C ILE A 769 -27.70 22.47 -34.09
N ARG A 770 -28.30 21.31 -33.88
CA ARG A 770 -27.61 20.04 -33.56
C ARG A 770 -27.97 18.95 -34.53
N ILE A 771 -27.03 18.03 -34.76
CA ILE A 771 -27.25 16.79 -35.49
C ILE A 771 -27.05 15.64 -34.52
N ALA A 772 -27.90 14.62 -34.62
CA ALA A 772 -27.72 13.37 -33.89
C ALA A 772 -27.72 12.18 -34.84
N PHE A 773 -26.77 11.27 -34.63
CA PHE A 773 -26.70 9.97 -35.25
C PHE A 773 -27.21 8.93 -34.24
N GLU A 774 -28.41 8.40 -34.47
CA GLU A 774 -29.03 7.38 -33.63
C GLU A 774 -28.88 6.01 -34.28
N THR A 775 -28.42 5.02 -33.54
CA THR A 775 -28.40 3.63 -34.01
C THR A 775 -29.56 2.82 -33.46
N TYR A 776 -29.85 1.68 -34.10
CA TYR A 776 -30.75 0.66 -33.59
C TYR A 776 -30.07 -0.71 -33.68
N SER A 777 -29.82 -1.35 -32.54
CA SER A 777 -29.03 -2.58 -32.46
C SER A 777 -29.82 -3.82 -32.86
N PHE A 778 -29.25 -4.67 -33.71
CA PHE A 778 -29.77 -6.00 -34.02
C PHE A 778 -28.65 -7.03 -34.31
N TYR A 779 -27.56 -6.95 -33.54
CA TYR A 779 -26.46 -7.93 -33.55
C TYR A 779 -25.76 -8.13 -34.91
N GLY A 780 -25.73 -7.09 -35.76
CA GLY A 780 -24.96 -7.14 -37.00
C GLY A 780 -23.50 -6.78 -36.81
N ASN A 781 -22.86 -6.32 -37.89
CA ASN A 781 -21.48 -5.84 -37.87
C ASN A 781 -21.41 -4.37 -37.41
N PRO A 782 -20.22 -3.89 -37.06
CA PRO A 782 -20.01 -2.49 -36.73
C PRO A 782 -20.56 -1.51 -37.79
N ILE A 783 -21.20 -0.43 -37.33
CA ILE A 783 -21.51 0.76 -38.14
C ILE A 783 -20.52 1.85 -37.77
N LEU A 784 -19.86 2.43 -38.77
CA LEU A 784 -18.93 3.54 -38.60
C LEU A 784 -19.34 4.73 -39.46
N ILE A 785 -19.10 5.94 -38.94
CA ILE A 785 -19.24 7.21 -39.64
C ILE A 785 -17.96 8.04 -39.51
N ASP A 786 -17.66 8.83 -40.53
CA ASP A 786 -16.49 9.70 -40.55
C ASP A 786 -16.67 10.89 -41.50
N ASN A 787 -15.71 11.81 -41.52
CA ASN A 787 -15.63 12.94 -42.45
C ASN A 787 -16.96 13.71 -42.55
N ILE A 788 -17.51 14.06 -41.40
CA ILE A 788 -18.77 14.80 -41.27
C ILE A 788 -18.51 16.25 -41.62
N GLU A 789 -19.31 16.81 -42.52
CA GLU A 789 -19.24 18.20 -42.94
C GLU A 789 -20.65 18.80 -43.04
N VAL A 790 -20.85 19.99 -42.48
CA VAL A 790 -21.99 20.86 -42.78
C VAL A 790 -21.48 22.11 -43.47
N SER A 791 -21.83 22.27 -44.74
CA SER A 791 -21.40 23.44 -45.53
C SER A 791 -22.41 23.83 -46.62
N GLN A 792 -22.21 25.04 -47.16
CA GLN A 792 -23.00 25.56 -48.29
C GLN A 792 -22.53 25.03 -49.65
N TYR A 793 -21.36 24.40 -49.69
CA TYR A 793 -20.72 23.89 -50.90
C TYR A 793 -20.76 22.37 -50.86
N VAL A 794 -21.65 21.75 -51.66
CA VAL A 794 -21.60 20.30 -51.83
C VAL A 794 -20.23 19.95 -52.44
N SER A 795 -19.53 19.00 -51.84
CA SER A 795 -18.46 18.24 -52.49
C SER A 795 -19.00 17.60 -53.78
N GLN A 796 -18.92 18.33 -54.89
CA GLN A 796 -18.89 17.71 -56.21
C GLN A 796 -17.57 16.94 -56.29
N GLU A 797 -17.59 15.73 -56.87
CA GLU A 797 -16.36 15.05 -57.29
C GLU A 797 -15.47 16.04 -58.03
N GLU A 798 -14.32 16.36 -57.44
CA GLU A 798 -13.33 17.21 -58.09
C GLU A 798 -12.65 16.40 -59.19
N ASN A 799 -12.94 16.72 -60.46
CA ASN A 799 -11.96 16.47 -61.51
C ASN A 799 -10.76 17.38 -61.23
N LEU A 800 -9.77 16.86 -60.49
CA LEU A 800 -8.52 17.54 -60.21
C LEU A 800 -7.63 17.53 -61.46
N PHE A 801 -7.08 18.69 -61.81
CA PHE A 801 -5.88 18.71 -62.65
C PHE A 801 -4.79 17.89 -61.95
N ALA A 802 -4.20 16.90 -62.64
CA ALA A 802 -3.06 16.18 -62.10
C ALA A 802 -1.93 17.18 -61.79
N GLY A 803 -1.23 17.00 -60.66
CA GLY A 803 -0.39 18.02 -60.01
C GLY A 803 0.69 18.73 -60.85
N ASN A 804 0.94 18.32 -62.11
CA ASN A 804 1.94 18.84 -63.03
C ASN A 804 1.41 19.78 -64.13
N ASP A 805 0.11 20.09 -64.19
CA ASP A 805 -0.47 20.81 -65.34
C ASP A 805 -0.45 22.35 -65.24
N ILE A 806 -0.15 22.90 -64.06
CA ILE A 806 -0.04 24.35 -63.83
C ILE A 806 1.27 24.66 -63.09
N GLN A 807 2.12 25.47 -63.73
CA GLN A 807 3.42 25.91 -63.20
C GLN A 807 3.40 27.42 -62.93
N ILE A 808 3.89 27.83 -61.75
CA ILE A 808 4.00 29.24 -61.35
C ILE A 808 5.47 29.54 -61.05
N PHE A 809 6.06 30.51 -61.76
CA PHE A 809 7.46 30.88 -61.54
C PHE A 809 7.75 32.36 -61.88
N PRO A 810 8.71 33.00 -61.18
CA PRO A 810 9.37 32.49 -59.97
C PRO A 810 8.38 32.41 -58.79
N ASN A 811 8.57 31.44 -57.90
CA ASN A 811 7.82 31.28 -56.65
C ASN A 811 8.79 30.74 -55.58
N PRO A 812 9.27 31.54 -54.62
CA PRO A 812 8.83 32.91 -54.31
C PRO A 812 9.05 33.94 -55.43
N SER A 813 8.18 34.96 -55.49
CA SER A 813 8.22 36.03 -56.48
C SER A 813 8.39 37.39 -55.81
N SER A 814 8.95 38.39 -56.49
CA SER A 814 8.99 39.78 -56.01
C SER A 814 7.64 40.51 -56.18
N GLY A 815 6.60 39.80 -56.61
CA GLY A 815 5.26 40.30 -56.93
C GLY A 815 4.87 40.16 -58.41
N SER A 816 5.84 40.00 -59.31
CA SER A 816 5.59 39.64 -60.72
C SER A 816 5.91 38.16 -60.94
N PHE A 817 5.01 37.42 -61.58
CA PHE A 817 5.13 35.97 -61.79
C PHE A 817 4.48 35.53 -63.10
N THR A 818 4.88 34.36 -63.60
CA THR A 818 4.30 33.75 -64.80
C THR A 818 3.59 32.46 -64.43
N ILE A 819 2.38 32.28 -64.97
CA ILE A 819 1.63 31.03 -64.93
C ILE A 819 1.78 30.35 -66.29
N ARG A 820 2.03 29.04 -66.31
CA ARG A 820 1.95 28.18 -67.50
C ARG A 820 0.97 27.04 -67.26
N VAL A 821 0.18 26.72 -68.27
CA VAL A 821 -0.78 25.60 -68.29
C VAL A 821 -0.35 24.65 -69.40
N THR A 822 -0.08 23.37 -69.08
CA THR A 822 0.54 22.41 -70.01
C THR A 822 -0.42 21.50 -70.75
N GLN A 823 -1.68 21.35 -70.31
CA GLN A 823 -2.63 20.39 -70.92
C GLN A 823 -3.98 20.97 -71.38
N SER A 824 -4.22 22.29 -71.30
CA SER A 824 -5.48 22.87 -71.76
C SER A 824 -5.36 23.51 -73.14
N ASP A 825 -6.22 23.10 -74.08
CA ASP A 825 -6.44 23.79 -75.37
C ASP A 825 -7.43 24.97 -75.26
N GLU A 826 -8.07 25.12 -74.11
CA GLU A 826 -9.02 26.20 -73.80
C GLU A 826 -8.50 27.13 -72.68
N PRO A 827 -8.93 28.40 -72.61
CA PRO A 827 -8.52 29.32 -71.56
C PRO A 827 -9.01 28.90 -70.17
N VAL A 828 -8.09 28.81 -69.21
CA VAL A 828 -8.33 28.54 -67.78
C VAL A 828 -8.44 29.86 -67.02
N GLN A 829 -9.51 30.07 -66.27
CA GLN A 829 -9.63 31.23 -65.38
C GLN A 829 -8.72 31.03 -64.17
N PHE A 830 -8.03 32.08 -63.72
CA PHE A 830 -7.41 32.06 -62.41
C PHE A 830 -7.78 33.31 -61.59
N LYS A 831 -7.94 33.10 -60.29
CA LYS A 831 -8.27 34.11 -59.28
C LYS A 831 -7.24 34.05 -58.16
N MET A 832 -6.77 35.19 -57.70
CA MET A 832 -5.77 35.29 -56.62
C MET A 832 -6.41 35.90 -55.37
N TYR A 833 -6.24 35.24 -54.23
CA TYR A 833 -6.77 35.64 -52.94
C TYR A 833 -5.66 35.89 -51.91
N ASN A 834 -5.87 36.85 -51.01
CA ASN A 834 -5.03 37.04 -49.84
C ASN A 834 -5.37 36.03 -48.71
N PRO A 835 -4.58 35.95 -47.62
CA PRO A 835 -4.84 35.02 -46.51
C PRO A 835 -6.20 35.21 -45.82
N MET A 836 -6.82 36.39 -45.97
CA MET A 836 -8.14 36.71 -45.41
C MET A 836 -9.29 36.34 -46.38
N GLY A 837 -8.99 35.66 -47.49
CA GLY A 837 -9.98 35.23 -48.49
C GLY A 837 -10.47 36.34 -49.44
N GLN A 838 -9.83 37.51 -49.46
CA GLN A 838 -10.23 38.61 -50.35
C GLN A 838 -9.64 38.44 -51.74
N LEU A 839 -10.47 38.56 -52.78
CA LEU A 839 -10.05 38.50 -54.19
C LEU A 839 -9.22 39.73 -54.57
N LEU A 840 -8.01 39.51 -55.06
CA LEU A 840 -7.06 40.57 -55.44
C LEU A 840 -6.83 40.69 -56.95
N PHE A 841 -6.92 39.58 -57.67
CA PHE A 841 -6.65 39.56 -59.11
C PHE A 841 -7.38 38.43 -59.82
N GLU A 842 -7.77 38.65 -61.06
CA GLU A 842 -8.46 37.65 -61.89
C GLU A 842 -8.08 37.82 -63.36
N ALA A 843 -7.76 36.72 -64.05
CA ALA A 843 -7.49 36.71 -65.48
C ALA A 843 -7.69 35.31 -66.10
N MET A 844 -7.69 35.25 -67.44
CA MET A 844 -7.72 33.99 -68.19
C MET A 844 -6.32 33.62 -68.69
N VAL A 845 -5.93 32.36 -68.56
CA VAL A 845 -4.66 31.79 -69.01
C VAL A 845 -4.94 30.77 -70.10
N ASN A 846 -4.43 30.98 -71.31
CA ASN A 846 -4.54 29.97 -72.35
C ASN A 846 -3.40 28.93 -72.21
N LYS A 847 -2.17 29.30 -72.62
CA LYS A 847 -0.95 28.50 -72.39
C LYS A 847 -0.02 29.10 -71.36
N SER A 848 0.03 30.43 -71.30
CA SER A 848 0.81 31.16 -70.31
C SER A 848 0.32 32.59 -70.18
N ILE A 849 0.48 33.18 -68.99
CA ILE A 849 0.28 34.60 -68.72
C ILE A 849 1.39 35.08 -67.80
N SER A 850 1.92 36.27 -68.06
CA SER A 850 2.81 36.99 -67.13
C SER A 850 2.00 38.06 -66.42
N VAL A 851 2.08 38.07 -65.10
CA VAL A 851 1.36 38.95 -64.19
C VAL A 851 2.38 39.89 -63.56
N GLU A 852 2.13 41.18 -63.68
CA GLU A 852 2.98 42.20 -63.08
C GLU A 852 2.47 42.61 -61.69
N LYS A 853 3.40 42.91 -60.77
CA LYS A 853 3.08 43.34 -59.41
C LYS A 853 2.14 44.54 -59.38
N GLN A 854 1.08 44.45 -58.58
CA GLN A 854 0.22 45.59 -58.26
C GLN A 854 0.58 46.22 -56.90
N SER A 855 0.28 47.52 -56.76
CA SER A 855 0.65 48.32 -55.58
C SER A 855 -0.04 47.88 -54.29
N ASN A 856 -1.14 47.13 -54.38
CA ASN A 856 -1.92 46.62 -53.25
C ASN A 856 -1.50 45.20 -52.80
N TRP A 857 -0.48 44.59 -53.42
CA TRP A 857 0.01 43.27 -53.01
C TRP A 857 1.20 43.41 -52.07
N THR A 858 1.01 43.03 -50.80
CA THR A 858 2.04 43.04 -49.77
C THR A 858 2.80 41.71 -49.72
N PRO A 859 3.99 41.65 -49.11
CA PRO A 859 4.66 40.38 -48.87
C PRO A 859 3.75 39.41 -48.08
N GLY A 860 3.71 38.14 -48.49
CA GLY A 860 2.81 37.15 -47.89
C GLY A 860 2.50 35.95 -48.76
N ILE A 861 1.65 35.06 -48.24
CA ILE A 861 1.16 33.86 -48.93
C ILE A 861 -0.17 34.18 -49.61
N TYR A 862 -0.28 33.83 -50.89
CA TYR A 862 -1.49 34.00 -51.68
C TYR A 862 -1.97 32.66 -52.24
N LEU A 863 -3.28 32.52 -52.38
CA LEU A 863 -3.91 31.35 -52.98
C LEU A 863 -4.39 31.70 -54.39
N LEU A 864 -3.95 30.93 -55.37
CA LEU A 864 -4.35 31.05 -56.77
C LEU A 864 -5.32 29.91 -57.09
N HIS A 865 -6.59 30.25 -57.29
CA HIS A 865 -7.64 29.32 -57.67
C HIS A 865 -7.72 29.29 -59.19
N PHE A 866 -7.56 28.13 -59.79
CA PHE A 866 -7.69 27.89 -61.22
C PHE A 866 -9.00 27.17 -61.48
N ASN A 867 -9.74 27.61 -62.49
CA ASN A 867 -11.01 27.04 -62.91
C ASN A 867 -11.03 26.93 -64.44
N GLY A 868 -11.07 25.70 -64.94
CA GLY A 868 -11.08 25.40 -66.37
C GLY A 868 -12.09 24.31 -66.68
N LYS A 869 -12.31 24.04 -67.97
CA LYS A 869 -13.26 23.01 -68.42
C LYS A 869 -12.87 21.60 -67.96
N GLU A 870 -11.58 21.37 -67.74
CA GLU A 870 -11.01 20.09 -67.30
C GLU A 870 -10.98 19.92 -65.77
N GLY A 871 -11.31 20.97 -65.01
CA GLY A 871 -11.30 20.90 -63.55
C GLY A 871 -10.96 22.21 -62.86
N HIS A 872 -10.82 22.14 -61.53
CA HIS A 872 -10.31 23.23 -60.71
C HIS A 872 -9.11 22.78 -59.88
N THR A 873 -8.24 23.72 -59.51
CA THR A 873 -7.10 23.44 -58.63
C THR A 873 -6.65 24.72 -57.91
N VAL A 874 -6.04 24.58 -56.74
CA VAL A 874 -5.47 25.71 -55.99
C VAL A 874 -3.96 25.56 -55.90
N LYS A 875 -3.23 26.64 -56.19
CA LYS A 875 -1.78 26.70 -56.01
C LYS A 875 -1.39 27.85 -55.10
N LYS A 876 -0.32 27.66 -54.33
CA LYS A 876 0.25 28.68 -53.44
C LYS A 876 1.25 29.56 -54.19
N LEU A 877 1.17 30.86 -54.01
CA LEU A 877 2.18 31.84 -54.43
C LEU A 877 2.75 32.56 -53.20
N ILE A 878 4.06 32.70 -53.14
CA ILE A 878 4.75 33.51 -52.14
C ILE A 878 5.23 34.79 -52.81
N ILE A 879 4.85 35.95 -52.27
CA ILE A 879 5.37 37.26 -52.65
C ILE A 879 6.32 37.73 -51.55
N ASP A 880 7.57 37.99 -51.90
CA ASP A 880 8.62 38.52 -51.02
C ASP A 880 8.58 40.05 -50.89
#